data_AF-A0A919MM32-F1
#
_entry.id   AF-A0A919MM32-F1
#
_cell.length_a   1.000
_cell.length_b   1.000
_cell.length_c   1.000
_cell.angle_alpha   90.00
_cell.angle_beta   90.00
_cell.angle_gamma   90.00
#
_symmetry.space_group_name_H-M   'P 1'
#
loop_
_entity.id
_entity.type
_entity.pdbx_description
1 polymer ?
#
loop_
_entity_poly.entity_id
_entity_poly.type
_entity_poly.pdbx_seq_one_letter_code
_entity_poly.pdbx_strand_id
1 'polypeptide(L)'
;MPAQLTIATACLSGTLEDKLAAAAAARFHGVELAGRDLVASSWSPRRIGEECARRGLGVEAYQALTDIEAVPPGTFADNLRRASRTFDVLEQIGVRTVVVGSTMSGEAVDDDDLAAEQLHTLADLAAGRGLRIAYEALAWGRFVSTAAHAWRIVRRAGHPALGLCLDSFHVLSRTDSTGLRVIPGDKIFHVQLADAARTVMDTAERSSHHRLFPGLGSYDLTGFLGSVLSTGYDGPLTLEVSDDVYRQADPRHAAINGMRSMLALQESAPSAGMRDLPPAPGLGRIVFTELAVDAVSGPTIADGLRALGFAPTGRHRSKPVQLWQQGGARVLLNYAAQRTVAPGTATVCALAVESTDPVAATRRAERLLAPVLPRLRRPGEADLPSIAAPDGTSIFLVRNDGWLGDFEPGEPAAEGPATVTGTDHVTLTDTIDDFDEAALFYRAVLGLNVGATSEIAAPFGPIRSRAVIDPAHRMRITLNTAPMRRGDWAPPVPNPQHIAFATDDAIAAARGMRAAGAPLLPIPDNYYADLDARFALPADLLATLRENSILYDRDESGAYLHFYTTMLSSRTFFAVVQRLGAYDGYGGPVSAPVRMAAHREQRLLSLRHSTATTTQPDFSLAHLTALSLSPPELVDAAADAGYRYVGLRLTRVTPQEPHYPLATDPALMRTTKVRLAATGIEVLDIELARIGPDDNPRDFERFLQAGAELGARHVITQLPDPDHARKTDRFAQLCELARPLGLTVDLEFPSWTETPDLKAAVRVLRGAGQPNAGILVDLLHFARSGSSIADLRQLPAEWFHFAHVCDAPPAVPTTNEDLIHTARFERLFPGEGGIDVHGILAALPPGLPYALEIPRATLIAQVGGKEHARLAITAARAHLARNPQAEGNR
;
A
#
# COMPACT_ATOMS: atom_id res chain seq x y z
N MET A 1 -11.97 -40.80 -13.86
CA MET A 1 -12.42 -39.40 -13.99
C MET A 1 -11.62 -38.58 -12.99
N PRO A 2 -11.17 -37.35 -13.30
CA PRO A 2 -10.48 -36.52 -12.32
C PRO A 2 -11.42 -36.20 -11.15
N ALA A 3 -10.87 -36.13 -9.92
CA ALA A 3 -11.67 -35.81 -8.74
C ALA A 3 -12.38 -34.45 -8.87
N GLN A 4 -13.61 -34.37 -8.35
CA GLN A 4 -14.32 -33.10 -8.25
C GLN A 4 -13.63 -32.22 -7.21
N LEU A 5 -13.43 -30.95 -7.56
CA LEU A 5 -12.82 -29.97 -6.67
C LEU A 5 -13.90 -29.02 -6.15
N THR A 6 -13.97 -28.89 -4.84
CA THR A 6 -14.99 -28.11 -4.13
C THR A 6 -14.35 -27.20 -3.10
N ILE A 7 -15.10 -26.21 -2.63
CA ILE A 7 -14.63 -25.24 -1.63
C ILE A 7 -15.69 -25.02 -0.56
N ALA A 8 -15.29 -25.02 0.71
CA ALA A 8 -16.17 -24.63 1.79
C ALA A 8 -16.42 -23.12 1.74
N THR A 9 -17.68 -22.69 1.91
CA THR A 9 -18.02 -21.25 1.97
C THR A 9 -17.35 -20.55 3.16
N ALA A 10 -16.92 -21.33 4.17
CA ALA A 10 -16.11 -20.82 5.28
C ALA A 10 -14.75 -20.24 4.84
N CYS A 11 -14.21 -20.66 3.69
CA CYS A 11 -12.94 -20.17 3.13
C CYS A 11 -13.02 -18.76 2.56
N LEU A 12 -14.23 -18.29 2.27
CA LEU A 12 -14.46 -17.07 1.52
C LEU A 12 -15.15 -16.02 2.41
N SER A 13 -14.79 -14.76 2.19
CA SER A 13 -15.43 -13.58 2.79
C SER A 13 -16.73 -13.22 2.05
N GLY A 14 -17.46 -12.22 2.57
CA GLY A 14 -18.67 -11.69 1.91
C GLY A 14 -19.96 -12.46 2.20
N THR A 15 -21.03 -12.10 1.49
CA THR A 15 -22.34 -12.76 1.60
C THR A 15 -22.33 -14.13 0.91
N LEU A 16 -23.32 -15.00 1.18
CA LEU A 16 -23.38 -16.31 0.49
C LEU A 16 -23.42 -16.13 -1.03
N GLU A 17 -24.09 -15.08 -1.50
CA GLU A 17 -24.18 -14.68 -2.90
C GLU A 17 -22.80 -14.39 -3.52
N ASP A 18 -21.97 -13.62 -2.83
CA ASP A 18 -20.62 -13.28 -3.26
C ASP A 18 -19.72 -14.52 -3.32
N LYS A 19 -19.82 -15.38 -2.30
CA LYS A 19 -19.04 -16.62 -2.19
C LYS A 19 -19.36 -17.61 -3.30
N LEU A 20 -20.65 -17.82 -3.58
CA LEU A 20 -21.08 -18.71 -4.67
C LEU A 20 -20.66 -18.16 -6.05
N ALA A 21 -20.73 -16.84 -6.25
CA ALA A 21 -20.25 -16.21 -7.47
C ALA A 21 -18.73 -16.38 -7.64
N ALA A 22 -17.95 -16.18 -6.58
CA ALA A 22 -16.50 -16.36 -6.60
C ALA A 22 -16.10 -17.83 -6.86
N ALA A 23 -16.73 -18.78 -6.17
CA ALA A 23 -16.46 -20.21 -6.36
C ALA A 23 -16.73 -20.66 -7.81
N ALA A 24 -17.85 -20.21 -8.40
CA ALA A 24 -18.19 -20.49 -9.80
C ALA A 24 -17.19 -19.85 -10.78
N ALA A 25 -16.81 -18.59 -10.55
CA ALA A 25 -15.83 -17.88 -11.39
C ALA A 25 -14.45 -18.55 -11.36
N ALA A 26 -14.05 -19.09 -10.20
CA ALA A 26 -12.83 -19.88 -10.03
C ALA A 26 -12.94 -21.33 -10.53
N ARG A 27 -14.10 -21.73 -11.07
CA ARG A 27 -14.36 -23.04 -11.71
C ARG A 27 -14.37 -24.22 -10.72
N PHE A 28 -14.79 -24.00 -9.48
CA PHE A 28 -15.12 -25.11 -8.57
C PHE A 28 -16.35 -25.87 -9.08
N HIS A 29 -16.43 -27.16 -8.75
CA HIS A 29 -17.53 -28.05 -9.16
C HIS A 29 -18.71 -27.98 -8.19
N GLY A 30 -18.43 -27.56 -6.96
CA GLY A 30 -19.43 -27.46 -5.91
C GLY A 30 -18.87 -26.79 -4.66
N VAL A 31 -19.73 -26.66 -3.68
CA VAL A 31 -19.44 -26.02 -2.40
C VAL A 31 -19.83 -26.93 -1.25
N GLU A 32 -19.12 -26.74 -0.15
CA GLU A 32 -19.59 -27.15 1.17
C GLU A 32 -20.16 -25.91 1.87
N LEU A 33 -21.41 -26.00 2.35
CA LEU A 33 -22.08 -24.89 3.01
C LEU A 33 -21.75 -24.86 4.50
N ALA A 34 -21.16 -23.75 4.95
CA ALA A 34 -20.99 -23.48 6.36
C ALA A 34 -22.32 -23.04 7.00
N GLY A 35 -22.62 -23.55 8.19
CA GLY A 35 -23.86 -23.24 8.93
C GLY A 35 -24.12 -21.75 9.10
N ARG A 36 -23.09 -20.97 9.41
CA ARG A 36 -23.19 -19.50 9.59
C ARG A 36 -23.64 -18.79 8.32
N ASP A 37 -23.18 -19.24 7.16
CA ASP A 37 -23.49 -18.60 5.88
C ASP A 37 -24.92 -18.93 5.45
N LEU A 38 -25.37 -20.16 5.72
CA LEU A 38 -26.76 -20.57 5.51
C LEU A 38 -27.73 -19.75 6.37
N VAL A 39 -27.45 -19.63 7.67
CA VAL A 39 -28.31 -18.90 8.62
C VAL A 39 -28.35 -17.40 8.32
N ALA A 40 -27.23 -16.82 7.89
CA ALA A 40 -27.15 -15.40 7.54
C ALA A 40 -27.72 -15.06 6.14
N SER A 41 -28.00 -16.07 5.30
CA SER A 41 -28.46 -15.83 3.94
C SER A 41 -29.85 -15.20 3.90
N SER A 42 -30.03 -14.24 2.99
CA SER A 42 -31.34 -13.67 2.67
C SER A 42 -32.22 -14.61 1.84
N TRP A 43 -31.66 -15.69 1.32
CA TRP A 43 -32.34 -16.62 0.42
C TRP A 43 -33.02 -17.75 1.18
N SER A 44 -34.15 -18.21 0.64
CA SER A 44 -34.77 -19.44 1.15
C SER A 44 -33.89 -20.65 0.83
N PRO A 45 -33.98 -21.74 1.62
CA PRO A 45 -33.22 -22.97 1.36
C PRO A 45 -33.37 -23.48 -0.08
N ARG A 46 -34.59 -23.51 -0.62
CA ARG A 46 -34.83 -23.90 -2.02
C ARG A 46 -34.11 -22.99 -3.01
N ARG A 47 -34.17 -21.68 -2.80
CA ARG A 47 -33.49 -20.71 -3.67
C ARG A 47 -31.97 -20.91 -3.64
N ILE A 48 -31.38 -21.22 -2.49
CA ILE A 48 -29.95 -21.53 -2.40
C ILE A 48 -29.58 -22.70 -3.34
N GLY A 49 -30.36 -23.79 -3.31
CA GLY A 49 -30.18 -24.93 -4.21
C GLY A 49 -30.29 -24.54 -5.69
N GLU A 50 -31.31 -23.76 -6.05
CA GLU A 50 -31.51 -23.24 -7.41
C GLU A 50 -30.35 -22.35 -7.87
N GLU A 51 -29.82 -21.51 -6.98
CA GLU A 51 -28.74 -20.58 -7.26
C GLU A 51 -27.38 -21.27 -7.43
N CYS A 52 -27.12 -22.32 -6.65
CA CYS A 52 -25.98 -23.20 -6.86
C CYS A 52 -26.07 -23.91 -8.22
N ALA A 53 -27.22 -24.53 -8.53
CA ALA A 53 -27.44 -25.22 -9.79
C ALA A 53 -27.30 -24.29 -11.01
N ARG A 54 -27.84 -23.06 -10.93
CA ARG A 54 -27.72 -22.02 -11.97
C ARG A 54 -26.28 -21.64 -12.29
N ARG A 55 -25.38 -21.76 -11.30
CA ARG A 55 -23.93 -21.50 -11.44
C ARG A 55 -23.12 -22.74 -11.81
N GLY A 56 -23.77 -23.90 -11.94
CA GLY A 56 -23.09 -25.18 -12.17
C GLY A 56 -22.35 -25.69 -10.93
N LEU A 57 -22.75 -25.27 -9.73
CA LEU A 57 -22.18 -25.72 -8.46
C LEU A 57 -23.08 -26.79 -7.83
N GLY A 58 -22.49 -27.93 -7.48
CA GLY A 58 -23.09 -28.90 -6.55
C GLY A 58 -23.03 -28.39 -5.11
N VAL A 59 -23.92 -28.91 -4.25
CA VAL A 59 -23.87 -28.68 -2.81
C VAL A 59 -23.49 -30.00 -2.14
N GLU A 60 -22.18 -30.22 -2.03
CA GLU A 60 -21.64 -31.55 -1.71
C GLU A 60 -21.81 -31.91 -0.23
N ALA A 61 -21.62 -30.92 0.64
CA ALA A 61 -21.72 -31.13 2.08
C ALA A 61 -22.26 -29.89 2.82
N TYR A 62 -22.70 -30.11 4.05
CA TYR A 62 -23.03 -29.07 5.02
C TYR A 62 -22.27 -29.32 6.31
N GLN A 63 -21.66 -28.26 6.85
CA GLN A 63 -20.89 -28.31 8.09
C GLN A 63 -21.42 -27.29 9.10
N ALA A 64 -21.97 -27.80 10.20
CA ALA A 64 -22.37 -27.00 11.36
C ALA A 64 -22.66 -27.81 12.63
N LEU A 65 -22.79 -29.14 12.53
CA LEU A 65 -23.22 -29.97 13.65
C LEU A 65 -22.01 -30.46 14.44
N THR A 66 -21.98 -30.13 15.72
CA THR A 66 -21.03 -30.65 16.72
C THR A 66 -21.79 -31.03 17.97
N ASP A 67 -21.09 -31.70 18.90
CA ASP A 67 -21.59 -32.00 20.25
C ASP A 67 -22.82 -32.89 20.24
N ILE A 68 -22.86 -33.91 19.38
CA ILE A 68 -24.01 -34.81 19.24
C ILE A 68 -23.87 -36.06 20.11
N GLU A 69 -22.73 -36.72 20.06
CA GLU A 69 -22.51 -38.07 20.57
C GLU A 69 -21.90 -38.13 21.97
N ALA A 70 -22.03 -39.30 22.60
CA ALA A 70 -21.54 -39.62 23.95
C ALA A 70 -22.08 -38.71 25.06
N VAL A 71 -23.26 -38.09 24.87
CA VAL A 71 -23.87 -37.17 25.84
C VAL A 71 -25.05 -37.81 26.59
N PRO A 72 -25.51 -37.25 27.72
CA PRO A 72 -26.66 -37.77 28.45
C PRO A 72 -27.95 -37.84 27.60
N PRO A 73 -28.89 -38.76 27.88
CA PRO A 73 -30.08 -38.96 27.04
C PRO A 73 -30.94 -37.70 26.81
N GLY A 74 -31.05 -36.82 27.80
CA GLY A 74 -31.77 -35.54 27.66
C GLY A 74 -31.11 -34.62 26.63
N THR A 75 -29.80 -34.39 26.78
CA THR A 75 -28.98 -33.60 25.86
C THR A 75 -28.98 -34.22 24.46
N PHE A 76 -28.91 -35.56 24.37
CA PHE A 76 -28.98 -36.26 23.08
C PHE A 76 -30.32 -36.05 22.38
N ALA A 77 -31.44 -36.09 23.10
CA ALA A 77 -32.76 -35.80 22.53
C ALA A 77 -32.87 -34.36 21.99
N ASP A 78 -32.29 -33.39 22.69
CA ASP A 78 -32.20 -32.00 22.21
C ASP A 78 -31.35 -31.87 20.93
N ASN A 79 -30.21 -32.57 20.90
CA ASN A 79 -29.32 -32.64 19.76
C ASN A 79 -29.99 -33.28 18.53
N LEU A 80 -30.72 -34.38 18.72
CA LEU A 80 -31.48 -35.01 17.65
C LEU A 80 -32.58 -34.11 17.11
N ARG A 81 -33.27 -33.36 17.98
CA ARG A 81 -34.24 -32.35 17.52
C ARG A 81 -33.55 -31.29 16.65
N ARG A 82 -32.42 -30.75 17.08
CA ARG A 82 -31.62 -29.77 16.32
C ARG A 82 -31.19 -30.34 14.96
N ALA A 83 -30.65 -31.56 14.95
CA ALA A 83 -30.25 -32.25 13.73
C ALA A 83 -31.44 -32.47 12.79
N SER A 84 -32.58 -32.97 13.29
CA SER A 84 -33.80 -33.19 12.50
C SER A 84 -34.26 -31.90 11.81
N ARG A 85 -34.31 -30.77 12.52
CA ARG A 85 -34.72 -29.48 11.93
C ARG A 85 -33.73 -28.99 10.89
N THR A 86 -32.45 -29.23 11.12
CA THR A 86 -31.40 -28.91 10.15
C THR A 86 -31.57 -29.76 8.89
N PHE A 87 -31.83 -31.07 9.02
CA PHE A 87 -32.04 -31.96 7.88
C PHE A 87 -33.23 -31.56 7.01
N ASP A 88 -34.34 -31.10 7.60
CA ASP A 88 -35.50 -30.59 6.86
C ASP A 88 -35.14 -29.36 5.98
N VAL A 89 -34.15 -28.56 6.39
CA VAL A 89 -33.63 -27.42 5.62
C VAL A 89 -32.69 -27.91 4.52
N LEU A 90 -31.78 -28.83 4.84
CA LEU A 90 -30.79 -29.36 3.91
C LEU A 90 -31.42 -30.15 2.74
N GLU A 91 -32.51 -30.87 3.01
CA GLU A 91 -33.31 -31.56 2.00
C GLU A 91 -33.83 -30.58 0.93
N GLN A 92 -34.27 -29.37 1.34
CA GLN A 92 -34.77 -28.36 0.41
C GLN A 92 -33.68 -27.74 -0.46
N ILE A 93 -32.44 -27.68 0.05
CA ILE A 93 -31.27 -27.20 -0.70
C ILE A 93 -30.78 -28.29 -1.68
N GLY A 94 -30.96 -29.57 -1.33
CA GLY A 94 -30.46 -30.71 -2.08
C GLY A 94 -29.08 -31.20 -1.62
N VAL A 95 -28.69 -30.93 -0.37
CA VAL A 95 -27.46 -31.47 0.22
C VAL A 95 -27.60 -32.99 0.42
N ARG A 96 -26.49 -33.74 0.33
CA ARG A 96 -26.50 -35.21 0.54
C ARG A 96 -25.65 -35.68 1.72
N THR A 97 -24.64 -34.90 2.11
CA THR A 97 -23.72 -35.27 3.20
C THR A 97 -23.69 -34.17 4.26
N VAL A 98 -23.77 -34.57 5.52
CA VAL A 98 -23.66 -33.68 6.68
C VAL A 98 -22.40 -34.05 7.45
N VAL A 99 -21.51 -33.07 7.63
CA VAL A 99 -20.31 -33.22 8.45
C VAL A 99 -20.70 -33.01 9.91
N VAL A 100 -20.31 -33.96 10.77
CA VAL A 100 -20.55 -33.92 12.21
C VAL A 100 -19.21 -34.02 12.93
N GLY A 101 -18.79 -32.92 13.55
CA GLY A 101 -17.56 -32.88 14.34
C GLY A 101 -17.72 -33.58 15.69
N SER A 102 -16.68 -34.30 16.11
CA SER A 102 -16.59 -34.96 17.41
C SER A 102 -16.88 -34.01 18.57
N THR A 103 -17.60 -34.49 19.58
CA THR A 103 -18.06 -33.72 20.73
C THR A 103 -16.92 -33.05 21.51
N MET A 104 -17.16 -31.79 21.88
CA MET A 104 -16.36 -31.00 22.81
C MET A 104 -17.12 -30.75 24.12
N SER A 105 -18.38 -31.18 24.20
CA SER A 105 -19.28 -30.95 25.33
C SER A 105 -18.68 -31.40 26.67
N GLY A 106 -18.82 -30.56 27.69
CA GLY A 106 -18.44 -30.90 29.06
C GLY A 106 -19.26 -32.04 29.66
N GLU A 107 -20.44 -32.32 29.11
CA GLU A 107 -21.35 -33.38 29.54
C GLU A 107 -21.04 -34.74 28.89
N ALA A 108 -20.19 -34.78 27.87
CA ALA A 108 -19.85 -36.02 27.21
C ALA A 108 -19.04 -36.95 28.14
N VAL A 109 -19.26 -38.25 27.99
CA VAL A 109 -18.54 -39.32 28.71
C VAL A 109 -17.66 -40.11 27.74
N ASP A 110 -16.58 -40.70 28.26
CA ASP A 110 -15.64 -41.52 27.47
C ASP A 110 -16.21 -42.94 27.24
N ASP A 111 -17.23 -43.03 26.40
CA ASP A 111 -17.94 -44.28 26.10
C ASP A 111 -18.16 -44.43 24.58
N ASP A 112 -17.31 -45.26 23.97
CA ASP A 112 -17.36 -45.59 22.54
C ASP A 112 -18.63 -46.35 22.12
N ASP A 113 -19.22 -47.15 23.03
CA ASP A 113 -20.47 -47.86 22.75
C ASP A 113 -21.63 -46.86 22.66
N LEU A 114 -21.70 -45.94 23.62
CA LEU A 114 -22.69 -44.87 23.63
C LEU A 114 -22.52 -43.94 22.42
N ALA A 115 -21.27 -43.57 22.08
CA ALA A 115 -20.99 -42.77 20.90
C ALA A 115 -21.48 -43.47 19.62
N ALA A 116 -21.20 -44.77 19.49
CA ALA A 116 -21.63 -45.56 18.34
C ALA A 116 -23.16 -45.67 18.25
N GLU A 117 -23.85 -45.93 19.37
CA GLU A 117 -25.32 -46.00 19.44
C GLU A 117 -25.98 -44.66 19.03
N GLN A 118 -25.46 -43.56 19.56
CA GLN A 118 -25.99 -42.22 19.29
C GLN A 118 -25.74 -41.78 17.85
N LEU A 119 -24.55 -42.05 17.30
CA LEU A 119 -24.26 -41.77 15.89
C LEU A 119 -25.05 -42.68 14.94
N HIS A 120 -25.32 -43.93 15.32
CA HIS A 120 -26.23 -44.81 14.56
C HIS A 120 -27.63 -44.20 14.48
N THR A 121 -28.18 -43.79 15.63
CA THR A 121 -29.52 -43.16 15.71
C THR A 121 -29.60 -41.87 14.88
N LEU A 122 -28.54 -41.04 14.91
CA LEU A 122 -28.44 -39.86 14.06
C LEU A 122 -28.42 -40.22 12.56
N ALA A 123 -27.70 -41.28 12.20
CA ALA A 123 -27.57 -41.74 10.83
C ALA A 123 -28.86 -42.37 10.29
N ASP A 124 -29.64 -43.08 11.11
CA ASP A 124 -31.00 -43.53 10.78
C ASP A 124 -31.90 -42.35 10.41
N LEU A 125 -31.88 -41.31 11.26
CA LEU A 125 -32.66 -40.09 11.06
C LEU A 125 -32.27 -39.35 9.77
N ALA A 126 -30.98 -39.32 9.45
CA ALA A 126 -30.45 -38.74 8.21
C ALA A 126 -30.87 -39.57 6.98
N ALA A 127 -30.75 -40.89 7.06
CA ALA A 127 -31.07 -41.80 5.95
C ALA A 127 -32.55 -41.69 5.53
N GLY A 128 -33.46 -41.48 6.48
CA GLY A 128 -34.88 -41.25 6.21
C GLY A 128 -35.17 -40.03 5.33
N ARG A 129 -34.20 -39.11 5.14
CA ARG A 129 -34.28 -37.92 4.27
C ARG A 129 -33.30 -37.99 3.09
N GLY A 130 -32.72 -39.16 2.82
CA GLY A 130 -31.70 -39.32 1.78
C GLY A 130 -30.35 -38.66 2.10
N LEU A 131 -30.10 -38.31 3.37
CA LEU A 131 -28.84 -37.73 3.83
C LEU A 131 -27.90 -38.82 4.39
N ARG A 132 -26.61 -38.50 4.43
CA ARG A 132 -25.57 -39.32 5.08
C ARG A 132 -24.76 -38.47 6.06
N ILE A 133 -24.24 -39.11 7.10
CA ILE A 133 -23.41 -38.50 8.12
C ILE A 133 -21.94 -38.83 7.87
N ALA A 134 -21.12 -37.80 7.73
CA ALA A 134 -19.66 -37.88 7.71
C ALA A 134 -19.12 -37.42 9.07
N TYR A 135 -18.74 -38.38 9.93
CA TYR A 135 -18.23 -38.08 11.27
C TYR A 135 -16.75 -37.68 11.19
N GLU A 136 -16.43 -36.54 11.79
CA GLU A 136 -15.11 -35.91 11.77
C GLU A 136 -14.49 -35.93 13.16
N ALA A 137 -13.25 -36.42 13.26
CA ALA A 137 -12.47 -36.28 14.48
C ALA A 137 -11.80 -34.90 14.53
N LEU A 138 -12.35 -33.98 15.32
CA LEU A 138 -11.70 -32.70 15.57
C LEU A 138 -10.43 -32.94 16.38
N ALA A 139 -9.33 -32.28 16.03
CA ALA A 139 -8.04 -32.49 16.71
C ALA A 139 -8.07 -32.13 18.21
N TRP A 140 -9.09 -31.39 18.66
CA TRP A 140 -9.36 -31.03 20.05
C TRP A 140 -10.67 -31.63 20.60
N GLY A 141 -11.26 -32.61 19.90
CA GLY A 141 -12.42 -33.35 20.40
C GLY A 141 -12.12 -33.96 21.77
N ARG A 142 -13.13 -33.97 22.66
CA ARG A 142 -12.94 -34.28 24.08
C ARG A 142 -12.37 -35.67 24.32
N PHE A 143 -12.89 -36.66 23.60
CA PHE A 143 -12.43 -38.06 23.66
C PHE A 143 -12.00 -38.59 22.30
N VAL A 144 -12.70 -38.21 21.23
CA VAL A 144 -12.40 -38.61 19.86
C VAL A 144 -11.64 -37.48 19.17
N SER A 145 -10.35 -37.68 18.90
CA SER A 145 -9.50 -36.66 18.27
C SER A 145 -8.59 -37.17 17.16
N THR A 146 -8.75 -38.44 16.75
CA THR A 146 -7.99 -39.04 15.64
C THR A 146 -8.90 -39.78 14.69
N ALA A 147 -8.55 -39.79 13.39
CA ALA A 147 -9.30 -40.51 12.36
C ALA A 147 -9.42 -42.02 12.67
N ALA A 148 -8.39 -42.62 13.28
CA ALA A 148 -8.41 -44.03 13.69
C ALA A 148 -9.46 -44.32 14.78
N HIS A 149 -9.62 -43.41 15.75
CA HIS A 149 -10.64 -43.53 16.80
C HIS A 149 -12.04 -43.29 16.23
N ALA A 150 -12.23 -42.26 15.41
CA ALA A 150 -13.49 -42.04 14.71
C ALA A 150 -13.89 -43.26 13.85
N TRP A 151 -12.94 -43.87 13.14
CA TRP A 151 -13.19 -45.10 12.38
C TRP A 151 -13.65 -46.26 13.27
N ARG A 152 -13.04 -46.44 14.46
CA ARG A 152 -13.45 -47.46 15.42
C ARG A 152 -14.93 -47.32 15.80
N ILE A 153 -15.38 -46.09 16.07
CA ILE A 153 -16.77 -45.78 16.41
C ILE A 153 -17.70 -45.96 15.21
N VAL A 154 -17.37 -45.42 14.04
CA VAL A 154 -18.17 -45.58 12.81
C VAL A 154 -18.35 -47.05 12.44
N ARG A 155 -17.27 -47.85 12.54
CA ARG A 155 -17.32 -49.30 12.29
C ARG A 155 -18.21 -50.02 13.31
N ARG A 156 -18.14 -49.62 14.58
CA ARG A 156 -18.96 -50.19 15.67
C ARG A 156 -20.44 -49.86 15.51
N ALA A 157 -20.76 -48.63 15.11
CA ALA A 157 -22.13 -48.20 14.81
C ALA A 157 -22.72 -48.95 13.61
N GLY A 158 -21.90 -49.32 12.62
CA GLY A 158 -22.30 -50.27 11.57
C GLY A 158 -23.42 -49.79 10.62
N HIS A 159 -23.71 -48.49 10.56
CA HIS A 159 -24.80 -47.95 9.76
C HIS A 159 -24.36 -47.59 8.31
N PRO A 160 -25.14 -47.90 7.25
CA PRO A 160 -24.77 -47.60 5.86
C PRO A 160 -24.72 -46.10 5.54
N ALA A 161 -25.54 -45.28 6.19
CA ALA A 161 -25.51 -43.81 6.05
C ALA A 161 -24.55 -43.12 7.03
N LEU A 162 -23.67 -43.87 7.70
CA LEU A 162 -22.61 -43.33 8.57
C LEU A 162 -21.22 -43.69 8.00
N GLY A 163 -20.40 -42.67 7.80
CA GLY A 163 -19.04 -42.73 7.31
C GLY A 163 -18.17 -41.67 7.97
N LEU A 164 -16.96 -41.45 7.44
CA LEU A 164 -15.99 -40.49 7.96
C LEU A 164 -15.89 -39.25 7.08
N CYS A 165 -15.67 -38.11 7.72
CA CYS A 165 -14.99 -36.97 7.12
C CYS A 165 -13.50 -37.05 7.46
N LEU A 166 -12.62 -36.95 6.46
CA LEU A 166 -11.18 -36.88 6.67
C LEU A 166 -10.68 -35.47 6.36
N ASP A 167 -10.41 -34.68 7.40
CA ASP A 167 -9.75 -33.38 7.31
C ASP A 167 -8.23 -33.54 7.47
N SER A 168 -7.47 -33.08 6.48
CA SER A 168 -6.01 -33.14 6.49
C SER A 168 -5.38 -32.34 7.63
N PHE A 169 -5.95 -31.20 8.03
CA PHE A 169 -5.45 -30.43 9.17
C PHE A 169 -5.60 -31.23 10.46
N HIS A 170 -6.79 -31.80 10.71
CA HIS A 170 -7.03 -32.57 11.93
C HIS A 170 -6.17 -33.83 12.00
N VAL A 171 -5.97 -34.53 10.89
CA VAL A 171 -5.08 -35.69 10.84
C VAL A 171 -3.62 -35.28 11.03
N LEU A 172 -3.10 -34.36 10.20
CA LEU A 172 -1.66 -34.05 10.15
C LEU A 172 -1.16 -33.19 11.31
N SER A 173 -2.07 -32.57 12.06
CA SER A 173 -1.75 -31.92 13.34
C SER A 173 -1.50 -32.90 14.47
N ARG A 174 -1.99 -34.15 14.38
CA ARG A 174 -1.88 -35.15 15.43
C ARG A 174 -1.01 -36.36 15.06
N THR A 175 -1.13 -36.85 13.83
CA THR A 175 -0.50 -38.09 13.36
C THR A 175 -0.03 -37.96 11.92
N ASP A 176 0.61 -39.00 11.37
CA ASP A 176 0.77 -39.15 9.92
C ASP A 176 -0.51 -39.70 9.26
N SER A 177 -0.48 -39.83 7.93
CA SER A 177 -1.61 -40.31 7.12
C SER A 177 -1.59 -41.81 6.80
N THR A 178 -0.56 -42.55 7.24
CA THR A 178 -0.37 -43.96 6.84
C THR A 178 -1.49 -44.86 7.36
N GLY A 179 -2.00 -44.56 8.56
CA GLY A 179 -3.10 -45.28 9.20
C GLY A 179 -4.44 -45.16 8.48
N LEU A 180 -4.59 -44.25 7.51
CA LEU A 180 -5.86 -44.06 6.78
C LEU A 180 -6.17 -45.21 5.82
N ARG A 181 -5.15 -45.96 5.38
CA ARG A 181 -5.28 -47.01 4.34
C ARG A 181 -6.13 -48.21 4.78
N VAL A 182 -6.37 -48.36 6.08
CA VAL A 182 -7.20 -49.44 6.64
C VAL A 182 -8.70 -49.13 6.58
N ILE A 183 -9.06 -47.89 6.26
CA ILE A 183 -10.45 -47.44 6.16
C ILE A 183 -10.97 -47.79 4.76
N PRO A 184 -12.10 -48.52 4.61
CA PRO A 184 -12.72 -48.76 3.32
C PRO A 184 -13.11 -47.45 2.64
N GLY A 185 -12.80 -47.30 1.33
CA GLY A 185 -13.10 -46.06 0.59
C GLY A 185 -14.58 -45.69 0.56
N ASP A 186 -15.47 -46.68 0.56
CA ASP A 186 -16.93 -46.50 0.64
C ASP A 186 -17.40 -46.00 2.01
N LYS A 187 -16.53 -46.01 3.03
CA LYS A 187 -16.78 -45.42 4.36
C LYS A 187 -16.16 -44.04 4.54
N ILE A 188 -15.49 -43.51 3.53
CA ILE A 188 -15.05 -42.10 3.49
C ILE A 188 -16.11 -41.33 2.70
N PHE A 189 -16.88 -40.49 3.38
CA PHE A 189 -17.99 -39.76 2.75
C PHE A 189 -17.61 -38.35 2.32
N HIS A 190 -16.58 -37.78 2.94
CA HIS A 190 -16.12 -36.42 2.67
C HIS A 190 -14.63 -36.29 2.98
N VAL A 191 -13.93 -35.43 2.24
CA VAL A 191 -12.51 -35.14 2.44
C VAL A 191 -12.31 -33.64 2.39
N GLN A 192 -11.66 -33.12 3.44
CA GLN A 192 -11.31 -31.72 3.58
C GLN A 192 -9.80 -31.55 3.56
N LEU A 193 -9.36 -30.51 2.85
CA LEU A 193 -7.97 -30.21 2.59
C LEU A 193 -7.65 -28.82 3.12
N ALA A 194 -6.66 -28.79 4.00
CA ALA A 194 -6.06 -27.60 4.58
C ALA A 194 -4.60 -27.89 4.94
N ASP A 195 -3.73 -26.97 4.56
CA ASP A 195 -2.34 -26.94 4.97
C ASP A 195 -2.20 -26.12 6.26
N ALA A 196 -1.05 -26.21 6.93
CA ALA A 196 -0.70 -25.31 8.02
C ALA A 196 0.81 -25.31 8.30
N ALA A 197 1.29 -24.24 8.92
CA ALA A 197 2.61 -24.21 9.53
C ALA A 197 2.63 -25.05 10.83
N ARG A 198 3.74 -25.75 11.08
CA ARG A 198 4.03 -26.40 12.36
C ARG A 198 4.50 -25.35 13.38
N THR A 199 3.55 -24.76 14.10
CA THR A 199 3.79 -23.75 15.15
C THR A 199 3.47 -24.32 16.54
N VAL A 200 4.17 -23.81 17.56
CA VAL A 200 3.89 -24.12 18.98
C VAL A 200 2.74 -23.23 19.45
N MET A 201 1.51 -23.62 19.13
CA MET A 201 0.26 -22.93 19.49
C MET A 201 -0.84 -23.98 19.68
N ASP A 202 -1.89 -23.62 20.44
CA ASP A 202 -3.08 -24.46 20.57
C ASP A 202 -3.66 -24.85 19.20
N THR A 203 -4.11 -26.10 19.07
CA THR A 203 -4.53 -26.63 17.77
C THR A 203 -5.87 -26.07 17.32
N ALA A 204 -6.79 -25.74 18.24
CA ALA A 204 -8.06 -25.12 17.90
C ALA A 204 -7.86 -23.67 17.44
N GLU A 205 -6.96 -22.94 18.09
CA GLU A 205 -6.54 -21.60 17.67
C GLU A 205 -5.90 -21.64 16.26
N ARG A 206 -4.95 -22.55 16.03
CA ARG A 206 -4.34 -22.76 14.70
C ARG A 206 -5.38 -23.09 13.63
N SER A 207 -6.34 -23.95 13.94
CA SER A 207 -7.39 -24.33 12.99
C SER A 207 -8.32 -23.18 12.64
N SER A 208 -8.58 -22.28 13.59
CA SER A 208 -9.56 -21.20 13.44
C SER A 208 -9.01 -19.98 12.71
N HIS A 209 -7.68 -19.81 12.72
CA HIS A 209 -7.03 -18.58 12.26
C HIS A 209 -5.86 -18.77 11.29
N HIS A 210 -5.26 -19.97 11.22
CA HIS A 210 -3.95 -20.18 10.59
C HIS A 210 -3.88 -21.43 9.70
N ARG A 211 -5.03 -21.92 9.21
CA ARG A 211 -5.04 -22.86 8.09
C ARG A 211 -4.57 -22.13 6.83
N LEU A 212 -3.91 -22.84 5.93
CA LEU A 212 -3.38 -22.29 4.68
C LEU A 212 -3.86 -23.14 3.50
N PHE A 213 -3.85 -22.55 2.31
CA PHE A 213 -4.07 -23.32 1.09
C PHE A 213 -2.96 -24.36 0.86
N PRO A 214 -3.27 -25.51 0.24
CA PRO A 214 -2.29 -26.53 -0.11
C PRO A 214 -1.02 -25.97 -0.75
N GLY A 215 0.12 -26.27 -0.14
CA GLY A 215 1.42 -25.84 -0.63
C GLY A 215 1.91 -24.49 -0.08
N LEU A 216 1.23 -23.92 0.90
CA LEU A 216 1.72 -22.76 1.64
C LEU A 216 2.18 -23.10 3.06
N GLY A 217 1.82 -24.27 3.57
CA GLY A 217 2.24 -24.75 4.89
C GLY A 217 3.33 -25.82 4.80
N SER A 218 3.36 -26.65 5.84
CA SER A 218 4.39 -27.66 6.09
C SER A 218 3.83 -29.07 6.24
N TYR A 219 2.53 -29.24 5.98
CA TYR A 219 1.86 -30.53 6.08
C TYR A 219 2.06 -31.37 4.82
N ASP A 220 2.23 -32.68 4.98
CA ASP A 220 2.38 -33.62 3.87
C ASP A 220 1.01 -33.97 3.26
N LEU A 221 0.44 -32.98 2.56
CA LEU A 221 -0.84 -33.14 1.88
C LEU A 221 -0.78 -34.13 0.72
N THR A 222 0.38 -34.26 0.06
CA THR A 222 0.59 -35.24 -1.01
C THR A 222 0.48 -36.67 -0.46
N GLY A 223 1.17 -36.96 0.65
CA GLY A 223 1.07 -38.26 1.32
C GLY A 223 -0.30 -38.54 1.91
N PHE A 224 -0.97 -37.51 2.47
CA PHE A 224 -2.36 -37.61 2.92
C PHE A 224 -3.31 -37.98 1.79
N LEU A 225 -3.30 -37.22 0.70
CA LEU A 225 -4.17 -37.46 -0.45
C LEU A 225 -3.89 -38.82 -1.09
N GLY A 226 -2.61 -39.21 -1.23
CA GLY A 226 -2.23 -40.52 -1.73
C GLY A 226 -2.73 -41.68 -0.85
N SER A 227 -2.74 -41.49 0.47
CA SER A 227 -3.28 -42.50 1.41
C SER A 227 -4.79 -42.61 1.32
N VAL A 228 -5.52 -41.48 1.26
CA VAL A 228 -6.98 -41.45 1.07
C VAL A 228 -7.39 -42.12 -0.25
N LEU A 229 -6.78 -41.73 -1.37
CA LEU A 229 -7.14 -42.28 -2.68
C LEU A 229 -6.82 -43.78 -2.81
N SER A 230 -5.80 -44.26 -2.11
CA SER A 230 -5.47 -45.70 -2.11
C SER A 230 -6.55 -46.59 -1.46
N THR A 231 -7.49 -46.00 -0.72
CA THR A 231 -8.65 -46.73 -0.16
C THR A 231 -9.73 -47.04 -1.19
N GLY A 232 -9.66 -46.43 -2.38
CA GLY A 232 -10.70 -46.46 -3.40
C GLY A 232 -11.68 -45.29 -3.34
N TYR A 233 -11.47 -44.30 -2.46
CA TYR A 233 -12.27 -43.08 -2.42
C TYR A 233 -12.24 -42.33 -3.76
N ASP A 234 -13.42 -42.00 -4.27
CA ASP A 234 -13.63 -41.29 -5.55
C ASP A 234 -14.53 -40.05 -5.43
N GLY A 235 -14.82 -39.61 -4.20
CA GLY A 235 -15.65 -38.45 -3.91
C GLY A 235 -14.95 -37.08 -4.08
N PRO A 236 -15.66 -35.98 -3.76
CA PRO A 236 -15.12 -34.63 -3.90
C PRO A 236 -13.97 -34.32 -2.94
N LEU A 237 -12.96 -33.61 -3.44
CA LEU A 237 -11.89 -33.03 -2.62
C LEU A 237 -12.25 -31.58 -2.28
N THR A 238 -12.56 -31.34 -1.00
CA THR A 238 -13.03 -30.04 -0.53
C THR A 238 -11.92 -29.24 0.11
N LEU A 239 -11.78 -27.99 -0.28
CA LEU A 239 -10.88 -27.05 0.37
C LEU A 239 -11.57 -26.43 1.59
N GLU A 240 -10.95 -26.49 2.77
CA GLU A 240 -11.52 -25.99 4.02
C GLU A 240 -10.48 -25.20 4.85
N VAL A 241 -10.22 -23.98 4.41
CA VAL A 241 -9.21 -23.09 4.98
C VAL A 241 -9.86 -21.98 5.78
N SER A 242 -9.53 -21.91 7.07
CA SER A 242 -9.85 -20.78 7.95
C SER A 242 -8.59 -19.98 8.24
N ASP A 243 -8.41 -18.91 7.48
CA ASP A 243 -7.34 -17.92 7.62
C ASP A 243 -7.94 -16.52 7.79
N ASP A 244 -7.34 -15.69 8.63
CA ASP A 244 -7.88 -14.35 8.91
C ASP A 244 -7.70 -13.36 7.75
N VAL A 245 -6.65 -13.51 6.95
CA VAL A 245 -6.41 -12.65 5.78
C VAL A 245 -7.38 -13.01 4.67
N TYR A 246 -7.50 -14.29 4.30
CA TYR A 246 -8.42 -14.71 3.23
C TYR A 246 -9.89 -14.44 3.57
N ARG A 247 -10.28 -14.49 4.85
CA ARG A 247 -11.64 -14.15 5.29
C ARG A 247 -11.95 -12.66 5.28
N GLN A 248 -10.96 -11.81 5.03
CA GLN A 248 -11.11 -10.35 4.87
C GLN A 248 -10.84 -9.87 3.44
N ALA A 249 -10.13 -10.66 2.63
CA ALA A 249 -9.82 -10.37 1.23
C ALA A 249 -11.04 -10.46 0.29
N ASP A 250 -10.91 -10.01 -0.96
CA ASP A 250 -11.92 -10.22 -2.01
C ASP A 250 -12.13 -11.74 -2.23
N PRO A 251 -13.38 -12.25 -2.13
CA PRO A 251 -13.64 -13.68 -2.25
C PRO A 251 -13.25 -14.25 -3.63
N ARG A 252 -13.20 -13.43 -4.69
CA ARG A 252 -12.76 -13.88 -6.02
C ARG A 252 -11.28 -14.27 -6.02
N HIS A 253 -10.42 -13.47 -5.39
CA HIS A 253 -8.99 -13.77 -5.31
C HIS A 253 -8.76 -15.04 -4.48
N ALA A 254 -9.38 -15.12 -3.30
CA ALA A 254 -9.30 -16.31 -2.45
C ALA A 254 -9.79 -17.58 -3.16
N ALA A 255 -10.89 -17.51 -3.93
CA ALA A 255 -11.37 -18.66 -4.71
C ALA A 255 -10.41 -19.07 -5.84
N ILE A 256 -9.83 -18.10 -6.57
CA ILE A 256 -8.82 -18.36 -7.60
C ILE A 256 -7.60 -19.06 -6.99
N ASN A 257 -7.12 -18.58 -5.84
CA ASN A 257 -6.00 -19.17 -5.12
C ASN A 257 -6.32 -20.57 -4.60
N GLY A 258 -7.53 -20.76 -4.06
CA GLY A 258 -8.02 -22.05 -3.67
C GLY A 258 -7.98 -23.05 -4.82
N MET A 259 -8.54 -22.69 -5.98
CA MET A 259 -8.49 -23.55 -7.18
C MET A 259 -7.04 -23.82 -7.62
N ARG A 260 -6.19 -22.79 -7.67
CA ARG A 260 -4.77 -22.92 -8.03
C ARG A 260 -4.03 -23.90 -7.13
N SER A 261 -4.24 -23.82 -5.82
CA SER A 261 -3.63 -24.72 -4.84
C SER A 261 -4.09 -26.17 -5.00
N MET A 262 -5.37 -26.38 -5.28
CA MET A 262 -5.94 -27.72 -5.49
C MET A 262 -5.40 -28.36 -6.77
N LEU A 263 -5.27 -27.59 -7.86
CA LEU A 263 -4.67 -28.06 -9.10
C LEU A 263 -3.19 -28.42 -8.93
N ALA A 264 -2.44 -27.61 -8.18
CA ALA A 264 -1.04 -27.90 -7.86
C ALA A 264 -0.88 -29.15 -6.97
N LEU A 265 -1.80 -29.36 -6.01
CA LEU A 265 -1.82 -30.57 -5.19
C LEU A 265 -2.16 -31.83 -6.02
N GLN A 266 -3.06 -31.73 -6.98
CA GLN A 266 -3.35 -32.84 -7.90
C GLN A 266 -2.15 -33.20 -8.78
N GLU A 267 -1.33 -32.23 -9.18
CA GLU A 267 -0.07 -32.48 -9.90
C GLU A 267 0.94 -33.21 -9.00
N SER A 268 1.07 -32.83 -7.73
CA SER A 268 2.01 -33.48 -6.81
C SER A 268 1.55 -34.87 -6.35
N ALA A 269 0.26 -35.18 -6.46
CA ALA A 269 -0.33 -36.48 -6.15
C ALA A 269 -0.98 -37.13 -7.40
N PRO A 270 -0.21 -37.73 -8.33
CA PRO A 270 -0.73 -38.22 -9.62
C PRO A 270 -1.90 -39.21 -9.52
N SER A 271 -2.00 -39.95 -8.40
CA SER A 271 -3.12 -40.84 -8.10
C SER A 271 -4.49 -40.14 -8.02
N ALA A 272 -4.52 -38.82 -7.84
CA ALA A 272 -5.75 -38.01 -7.80
C ALA A 272 -6.41 -37.79 -9.18
N GLY A 273 -5.77 -38.29 -10.25
CA GLY A 273 -6.19 -38.05 -11.62
C GLY A 273 -5.76 -36.65 -12.06
N MET A 274 -4.61 -36.55 -12.72
CA MET A 274 -4.12 -35.27 -13.23
C MET A 274 -5.08 -34.71 -14.28
N ARG A 275 -5.39 -33.41 -14.14
CA ARG A 275 -5.84 -32.61 -15.28
C ARG A 275 -4.63 -32.35 -16.18
N ASP A 276 -4.88 -32.10 -17.46
CA ASP A 276 -3.87 -31.74 -18.46
C ASP A 276 -3.22 -30.38 -18.12
N LEU A 277 -2.34 -30.39 -17.12
CA LEU A 277 -1.57 -29.26 -16.64
C LEU A 277 -0.16 -29.38 -17.23
N PRO A 278 0.29 -28.43 -18.07
CA PRO A 278 1.66 -28.44 -18.59
C PRO A 278 2.65 -28.39 -17.41
N PRO A 279 3.79 -29.10 -17.46
CA PRO A 279 4.73 -29.17 -16.35
C PRO A 279 5.27 -27.79 -15.95
N ALA A 280 5.74 -27.68 -14.70
CA ALA A 280 6.40 -26.48 -14.21
C ALA A 280 7.53 -26.04 -15.17
N PRO A 281 7.65 -24.74 -15.48
CA PRO A 281 8.60 -24.27 -16.48
C PRO A 281 10.04 -24.43 -15.99
N GLY A 282 10.94 -24.87 -16.88
CA GLY A 282 12.38 -24.79 -16.61
C GLY A 282 12.85 -23.34 -16.72
N LEU A 283 13.05 -22.69 -15.56
CA LEU A 283 13.44 -21.29 -15.46
C LEU A 283 14.95 -21.09 -15.31
N GLY A 284 15.47 -19.99 -15.87
CA GLY A 284 16.87 -19.56 -15.78
C GLY A 284 17.04 -18.30 -14.92
N ARG A 285 17.94 -17.40 -15.33
CA ARG A 285 18.21 -16.16 -14.58
C ARG A 285 17.12 -15.10 -14.78
N ILE A 286 17.14 -14.07 -13.94
CA ILE A 286 16.43 -12.81 -14.21
C ILE A 286 17.14 -12.10 -15.37
N VAL A 287 16.43 -11.91 -16.49
CA VAL A 287 16.94 -11.29 -17.73
C VAL A 287 16.99 -9.78 -17.63
N PHE A 288 15.94 -9.17 -17.09
CA PHE A 288 15.88 -7.75 -16.76
C PHE A 288 14.84 -7.50 -15.66
N THR A 289 15.01 -6.38 -14.96
CA THR A 289 13.98 -5.81 -14.07
C THR A 289 13.50 -4.49 -14.68
N GLU A 290 12.18 -4.32 -14.80
CA GLU A 290 11.58 -3.10 -15.34
C GLU A 290 11.01 -2.25 -14.20
N LEU A 291 11.44 -1.00 -14.16
CA LEU A 291 10.96 0.03 -13.25
C LEU A 291 9.99 0.94 -14.01
N ALA A 292 8.77 1.08 -13.48
CA ALA A 292 7.88 2.14 -13.90
C ALA A 292 8.33 3.45 -13.24
N VAL A 293 8.56 4.46 -14.08
CA VAL A 293 9.09 5.77 -13.68
C VAL A 293 8.30 6.90 -14.35
N ASP A 294 8.43 8.12 -13.85
CA ASP A 294 7.90 9.32 -14.48
C ASP A 294 9.01 10.34 -14.78
N ALA A 295 8.63 11.54 -15.22
CA ALA A 295 9.58 12.61 -15.52
C ALA A 295 10.38 13.10 -14.30
N VAL A 296 9.97 12.77 -13.08
CA VAL A 296 10.61 13.16 -11.82
C VAL A 296 11.50 12.03 -11.29
N SER A 297 10.98 10.80 -11.20
CA SER A 297 11.71 9.66 -10.66
C SER A 297 12.70 9.05 -11.65
N GLY A 298 12.42 9.15 -12.96
CA GLY A 298 13.27 8.60 -14.02
C GLY A 298 14.70 9.13 -14.00
N PRO A 299 14.92 10.47 -14.02
CA PRO A 299 16.27 11.04 -13.92
C PRO A 299 17.03 10.60 -12.67
N THR A 300 16.39 10.61 -11.50
CA THR A 300 17.06 10.21 -10.24
C THR A 300 17.48 8.74 -10.24
N ILE A 301 16.64 7.85 -10.80
CA ILE A 301 17.00 6.44 -10.95
C ILE A 301 18.15 6.27 -11.97
N ALA A 302 18.10 7.00 -13.09
CA ALA A 302 19.15 7.00 -14.11
C ALA A 302 20.51 7.46 -13.55
N ASP A 303 20.51 8.52 -12.73
CA ASP A 303 21.73 9.01 -12.07
C ASP A 303 22.27 8.00 -11.06
N GLY A 304 21.39 7.35 -10.30
CA GLY A 304 21.77 6.26 -9.40
C GLY A 304 22.37 5.07 -10.14
N LEU A 305 21.77 4.65 -11.26
CA LEU A 305 22.31 3.59 -12.12
C LEU A 305 23.68 3.98 -12.69
N ARG A 306 23.83 5.20 -13.21
CA ARG A 306 25.09 5.70 -13.75
C ARG A 306 26.19 5.73 -12.69
N ALA A 307 25.89 6.17 -11.47
CA ALA A 307 26.85 6.20 -10.38
C ALA A 307 27.25 4.79 -9.87
N LEU A 308 26.38 3.80 -10.08
CA LEU A 308 26.71 2.38 -9.88
C LEU A 308 27.52 1.79 -11.06
N GLY A 309 27.73 2.54 -12.15
CA GLY A 309 28.50 2.13 -13.33
C GLY A 309 27.67 1.59 -14.51
N PHE A 310 26.34 1.69 -14.46
CA PHE A 310 25.49 1.29 -15.59
C PHE A 310 25.53 2.33 -16.70
N ALA A 311 25.46 1.85 -17.96
CA ALA A 311 25.34 2.70 -19.14
C ALA A 311 23.95 2.59 -19.77
N PRO A 312 23.37 3.68 -20.32
CA PRO A 312 22.12 3.64 -21.09
C PRO A 312 22.41 3.08 -22.50
N THR A 313 22.48 1.75 -22.61
CA THR A 313 22.91 1.05 -23.82
C THR A 313 21.86 0.97 -24.92
N GLY A 314 20.62 1.38 -24.66
CA GLY A 314 19.64 1.51 -25.73
C GLY A 314 18.33 2.18 -25.37
N ARG A 315 17.60 2.60 -26.41
CA ARG A 315 16.26 3.17 -26.31
C ARG A 315 15.29 2.35 -27.16
N HIS A 316 14.15 1.98 -26.61
CA HIS A 316 13.17 1.17 -27.36
C HIS A 316 12.66 1.95 -28.58
N ARG A 317 12.59 1.28 -29.74
CA ARG A 317 12.30 1.87 -31.07
C ARG A 317 10.93 2.57 -31.17
N SER A 318 10.01 2.23 -30.28
CA SER A 318 8.59 2.63 -30.38
C SER A 318 7.92 3.00 -29.05
N LYS A 319 8.55 2.68 -27.91
CA LYS A 319 7.98 2.83 -26.57
C LYS A 319 8.92 3.72 -25.76
N PRO A 320 8.43 4.48 -24.78
CA PRO A 320 9.28 5.33 -23.97
C PRO A 320 9.97 4.49 -22.88
N VAL A 321 10.82 3.55 -23.32
CA VAL A 321 11.56 2.61 -22.48
C VAL A 321 13.04 2.74 -22.78
N GLN A 322 13.87 2.83 -21.72
CA GLN A 322 15.33 2.87 -21.81
C GLN A 322 15.93 1.60 -21.22
N LEU A 323 16.96 1.07 -21.87
CA LEU A 323 17.74 -0.08 -21.43
C LEU A 323 19.05 0.40 -20.79
N TRP A 324 19.28 -0.04 -19.55
CA TRP A 324 20.48 0.23 -18.77
C TRP A 324 21.21 -1.09 -18.46
N GLN A 325 22.52 -1.13 -18.69
CA GLN A 325 23.31 -2.36 -18.54
C GLN A 325 24.65 -2.15 -17.84
N GLN A 326 25.06 -3.17 -17.08
CA GLN A 326 26.42 -3.37 -16.59
C GLN A 326 26.66 -4.86 -16.35
N GLY A 327 27.75 -5.40 -16.89
CA GLY A 327 27.98 -6.85 -16.88
C GLY A 327 26.76 -7.61 -17.43
N GLY A 328 26.28 -8.62 -16.70
CA GLY A 328 25.05 -9.34 -17.01
C GLY A 328 23.76 -8.69 -16.48
N ALA A 329 23.83 -7.60 -15.71
CA ALA A 329 22.66 -6.95 -15.11
C ALA A 329 21.96 -6.01 -16.12
N ARG A 330 20.63 -6.03 -16.13
CA ARG A 330 19.81 -5.20 -17.01
C ARG A 330 18.63 -4.58 -16.25
N VAL A 331 18.48 -3.26 -16.35
CA VAL A 331 17.35 -2.51 -15.79
C VAL A 331 16.67 -1.74 -16.91
N LEU A 332 15.35 -1.86 -17.00
CA LEU A 332 14.54 -1.07 -17.94
C LEU A 332 13.85 0.07 -17.19
N LEU A 333 13.93 1.29 -17.73
CA LEU A 333 13.15 2.43 -17.23
C LEU A 333 11.98 2.70 -18.17
N ASN A 334 10.75 2.47 -17.72
CA ASN A 334 9.53 2.64 -18.52
C ASN A 334 8.73 3.87 -18.06
N TYR A 335 8.66 4.88 -18.93
CA TYR A 335 7.96 6.15 -18.69
C TYR A 335 6.47 6.14 -19.07
N ALA A 336 5.96 5.02 -19.60
CA ALA A 336 4.54 4.83 -19.92
C ALA A 336 4.10 3.42 -19.52
N ALA A 337 4.44 3.01 -18.31
CA ALA A 337 3.94 1.76 -17.76
C ALA A 337 2.41 1.80 -17.65
N GLN A 338 1.74 0.69 -17.95
CA GLN A 338 0.28 0.58 -17.81
C GLN A 338 -0.17 0.67 -16.34
N ARG A 339 0.74 0.41 -15.40
CA ARG A 339 0.52 0.55 -13.97
C ARG A 339 0.69 2.02 -13.59
N THR A 340 -0.36 2.64 -13.04
CA THR A 340 -0.28 4.00 -12.52
C THR A 340 0.72 4.06 -11.36
N VAL A 341 1.70 4.94 -11.50
CA VAL A 341 2.71 5.21 -10.47
C VAL A 341 2.38 6.56 -9.85
N ALA A 342 2.48 6.67 -8.52
CA ALA A 342 2.31 7.97 -7.87
C ALA A 342 3.43 8.93 -8.36
N PRO A 343 3.15 10.22 -8.56
CA PRO A 343 4.16 11.16 -9.02
C PRO A 343 5.44 11.13 -8.16
N GLY A 344 6.61 11.16 -8.81
CA GLY A 344 7.92 11.10 -8.15
C GLY A 344 8.28 9.74 -7.56
N THR A 345 7.52 8.69 -7.84
CA THR A 345 7.80 7.33 -7.34
C THR A 345 8.35 6.44 -8.46
N ALA A 346 9.22 5.50 -8.09
CA ALA A 346 9.67 4.42 -8.98
C ALA A 346 9.35 3.09 -8.31
N THR A 347 8.85 2.13 -9.09
CA THR A 347 8.42 0.82 -8.59
C THR A 347 8.76 -0.27 -9.60
N VAL A 348 9.07 -1.47 -9.13
CA VAL A 348 9.16 -2.64 -10.00
C VAL A 348 7.78 -2.90 -10.58
N CYS A 349 7.67 -2.92 -11.91
CA CYS A 349 6.43 -3.20 -12.62
C CYS A 349 6.51 -4.48 -13.45
N ALA A 350 7.72 -4.93 -13.82
CA ALA A 350 7.91 -6.19 -14.47
C ALA A 350 9.25 -6.86 -14.15
N LEU A 351 9.26 -8.18 -14.25
CA LEU A 351 10.44 -9.03 -14.23
C LEU A 351 10.45 -9.89 -15.47
N ALA A 352 11.60 -10.00 -16.14
CA ALA A 352 11.79 -10.99 -17.18
C ALA A 352 12.63 -12.14 -16.68
N VAL A 353 12.18 -13.36 -16.93
CA VAL A 353 12.87 -14.58 -16.53
C VAL A 353 13.12 -15.46 -17.75
N GLU A 354 14.27 -16.11 -17.77
CA GLU A 354 14.54 -17.10 -18.81
C GLU A 354 13.60 -18.29 -18.66
N SER A 355 13.01 -18.73 -19.77
CA SER A 355 12.17 -19.92 -19.83
C SER A 355 12.57 -20.78 -21.02
N THR A 356 12.77 -22.06 -20.76
CA THR A 356 13.03 -23.09 -21.78
C THR A 356 11.89 -23.20 -22.79
N ASP A 357 10.64 -23.04 -22.34
CA ASP A 357 9.45 -23.02 -23.18
C ASP A 357 8.44 -21.94 -22.72
N PRO A 358 8.57 -20.70 -23.21
CA PRO A 358 7.64 -19.62 -22.87
C PRO A 358 6.17 -19.95 -23.20
N VAL A 359 5.91 -20.70 -24.28
CA VAL A 359 4.54 -21.03 -24.71
C VAL A 359 3.91 -22.05 -23.75
N ALA A 360 4.64 -23.09 -23.37
CA ALA A 360 4.16 -24.04 -22.37
C ALA A 360 3.95 -23.37 -21.00
N ALA A 361 4.86 -22.49 -20.60
CA ALA A 361 4.76 -21.72 -19.37
C ALA A 361 3.51 -20.81 -19.34
N THR A 362 3.19 -20.11 -20.44
CA THR A 362 1.96 -19.32 -20.57
C THR A 362 0.71 -20.20 -20.48
N ARG A 363 0.66 -21.34 -21.17
CA ARG A 363 -0.46 -22.28 -21.06
C ARG A 363 -0.64 -22.81 -19.65
N ARG A 364 0.45 -23.10 -18.93
CA ARG A 364 0.40 -23.49 -17.51
C ARG A 364 -0.22 -22.39 -16.67
N ALA A 365 0.22 -21.14 -16.84
CA ALA A 365 -0.32 -19.99 -16.13
C ALA A 365 -1.83 -19.85 -16.35
N GLU A 366 -2.31 -19.94 -17.59
CA GLU A 366 -3.76 -19.91 -17.89
C GLU A 366 -4.53 -21.04 -17.19
N ARG A 367 -3.98 -22.26 -17.19
CA ARG A 367 -4.61 -23.42 -16.52
C ARG A 367 -4.68 -23.25 -15.01
N LEU A 368 -3.74 -22.51 -14.43
CA LEU A 368 -3.67 -22.16 -13.02
C LEU A 368 -4.30 -20.79 -12.70
N LEU A 369 -5.12 -20.27 -13.63
CA LEU A 369 -5.89 -19.04 -13.47
C LEU A 369 -5.02 -17.80 -13.19
N ALA A 370 -3.76 -17.81 -13.65
CA ALA A 370 -2.95 -16.60 -13.73
C ALA A 370 -3.27 -15.86 -15.04
N PRO A 371 -3.58 -14.56 -15.00
CA PRO A 371 -3.91 -13.80 -16.21
C PRO A 371 -2.73 -13.72 -17.17
N VAL A 372 -2.96 -14.09 -18.43
CA VAL A 372 -2.03 -13.79 -19.53
C VAL A 372 -2.29 -12.38 -20.00
N LEU A 373 -1.24 -11.57 -20.05
CA LEU A 373 -1.35 -10.15 -20.35
C LEU A 373 -1.27 -9.91 -21.85
N PRO A 374 -2.25 -9.20 -22.44
CA PRO A 374 -2.18 -8.82 -23.84
C PRO A 374 -1.09 -7.77 -24.03
N ARG A 375 -0.17 -8.01 -24.97
CA ARG A 375 0.90 -7.06 -25.29
C ARG A 375 0.64 -6.36 -26.62
N LEU A 376 0.63 -5.03 -26.57
CA LEU A 376 0.68 -4.19 -27.77
C LEU A 376 2.12 -4.17 -28.28
N ARG A 377 2.33 -4.63 -29.52
CA ARG A 377 3.62 -4.63 -30.21
C ARG A 377 3.48 -4.14 -31.65
N ARG A 378 4.49 -3.43 -32.16
CA ARG A 378 4.57 -3.10 -33.60
C ARG A 378 5.14 -4.27 -34.41
N PRO A 379 4.91 -4.31 -35.73
CA PRO A 379 5.57 -5.28 -36.59
C PRO A 379 7.10 -5.25 -36.42
N GLY A 380 7.72 -6.42 -36.25
CA GLY A 380 9.16 -6.55 -36.04
C GLY A 380 9.63 -6.39 -34.60
N GLU A 381 8.76 -6.07 -33.64
CA GLU A 381 9.07 -6.16 -32.20
C GLU A 381 8.98 -7.60 -31.70
N ALA A 382 9.83 -7.93 -30.73
CA ALA A 382 9.86 -9.24 -30.10
C ALA A 382 8.54 -9.57 -29.40
N ASP A 383 8.13 -10.83 -29.56
CA ASP A 383 6.94 -11.38 -28.93
C ASP A 383 7.34 -12.00 -27.59
N LEU A 384 7.21 -11.21 -26.52
CA LEU A 384 7.50 -11.64 -25.16
C LEU A 384 6.17 -11.91 -24.46
N PRO A 385 5.76 -13.18 -24.28
CA PRO A 385 4.57 -13.47 -23.50
C PRO A 385 4.79 -13.06 -22.05
N SER A 386 3.74 -12.53 -21.42
CA SER A 386 3.76 -12.17 -20.01
C SER A 386 2.50 -12.60 -19.29
N ILE A 387 2.67 -12.82 -18.00
CA ILE A 387 1.60 -13.17 -17.06
C ILE A 387 1.60 -12.19 -15.89
N ALA A 388 0.44 -11.95 -15.29
CA ALA A 388 0.35 -11.12 -14.09
C ALA A 388 0.61 -11.95 -12.83
N ALA A 389 1.55 -11.49 -12.01
CA ALA A 389 1.63 -11.86 -10.60
C ALA A 389 0.51 -11.15 -9.80
N PRO A 390 0.18 -11.65 -8.59
CA PRO A 390 -0.92 -11.13 -7.77
C PRO A 390 -0.83 -9.64 -7.43
N ASP A 391 0.38 -9.16 -7.13
CA ASP A 391 0.69 -7.76 -6.84
C ASP A 391 0.62 -6.83 -8.08
N GLY A 392 0.24 -7.39 -9.24
CA GLY A 392 0.18 -6.72 -10.54
C GLY A 392 1.52 -6.65 -11.27
N THR A 393 2.60 -7.24 -10.75
CA THR A 393 3.88 -7.31 -11.45
C THR A 393 3.78 -8.21 -12.68
N SER A 394 4.24 -7.72 -13.83
CA SER A 394 4.27 -8.51 -15.07
C SER A 394 5.48 -9.44 -15.07
N ILE A 395 5.27 -10.73 -15.29
CA ILE A 395 6.36 -11.71 -15.46
C ILE A 395 6.49 -12.05 -16.94
N PHE A 396 7.55 -11.55 -17.59
CA PHE A 396 7.90 -11.88 -18.96
C PHE A 396 8.66 -13.21 -19.02
N LEU A 397 8.27 -14.08 -19.94
CA LEU A 397 8.90 -15.37 -20.18
C LEU A 397 9.74 -15.27 -21.45
N VAL A 398 11.06 -15.30 -21.30
CA VAL A 398 12.02 -15.00 -22.39
C VAL A 398 12.85 -16.24 -22.72
N ARG A 399 12.99 -16.59 -24.00
CA ARG A 399 13.83 -17.75 -24.39
C ARG A 399 15.28 -17.36 -24.69
N ASN A 400 15.51 -16.19 -25.29
CA ASN A 400 16.83 -15.72 -25.69
C ASN A 400 16.85 -14.18 -25.74
N ASP A 401 18.03 -13.61 -25.95
CA ASP A 401 18.26 -12.16 -26.00
C ASP A 401 17.79 -11.48 -27.31
N GLY A 402 17.01 -12.15 -28.16
CA GLY A 402 16.51 -11.58 -29.42
C GLY A 402 15.64 -10.32 -29.24
N TRP A 403 15.06 -10.11 -28.05
CA TRP A 403 14.32 -8.90 -27.67
C TRP A 403 15.19 -7.64 -27.60
N LEU A 404 16.52 -7.77 -27.49
CA LEU A 404 17.43 -6.62 -27.56
C LEU A 404 17.34 -5.91 -28.93
N GLY A 405 16.89 -6.60 -29.98
CA GLY A 405 16.62 -5.99 -31.30
C GLY A 405 15.48 -4.96 -31.31
N ASP A 406 14.72 -4.84 -30.23
CA ASP A 406 13.69 -3.81 -30.05
C ASP A 406 14.30 -2.45 -29.62
N PHE A 407 15.60 -2.40 -29.32
CA PHE A 407 16.30 -1.22 -28.85
C PHE A 407 17.27 -0.67 -29.90
N GLU A 408 17.24 0.64 -30.10
CA GLU A 408 18.26 1.36 -30.85
C GLU A 408 19.52 1.49 -29.96
N PRO A 409 20.73 1.27 -30.49
CA PRO A 409 21.97 1.36 -29.72
C PRO A 409 22.16 2.75 -29.07
N GLY A 410 22.52 2.74 -27.79
CA GLY A 410 22.82 3.92 -26.98
C GLY A 410 24.31 4.07 -26.68
N GLU A 411 24.63 4.50 -25.47
CA GLU A 411 26.02 4.66 -25.01
C GLU A 411 26.69 3.27 -24.87
N PRO A 412 27.97 3.13 -25.26
CA PRO A 412 28.71 1.90 -25.00
C PRO A 412 28.88 1.68 -23.50
N ALA A 413 28.92 0.42 -23.07
CA ALA A 413 29.31 0.10 -21.69
C ALA A 413 30.73 0.61 -21.40
N ALA A 414 30.98 1.04 -20.16
CA ALA A 414 32.27 1.60 -19.77
C ALA A 414 33.44 0.64 -20.02
N GLU A 415 34.59 1.16 -20.44
CA GLU A 415 35.83 0.38 -20.63
C GLU A 415 36.45 0.05 -19.26
N GLY A 416 36.49 -1.24 -18.89
CA GLY A 416 37.07 -1.73 -17.65
C GLY A 416 36.38 -3.01 -17.15
N PRO A 417 36.94 -3.70 -16.13
CA PRO A 417 36.25 -4.82 -15.49
C PRO A 417 34.97 -4.33 -14.81
N ALA A 418 33.85 -5.02 -15.06
CA ALA A 418 32.56 -4.65 -14.50
C ALA A 418 32.57 -4.85 -12.97
N THR A 419 32.13 -3.84 -12.22
CA THR A 419 31.98 -3.94 -10.76
C THR A 419 30.71 -4.70 -10.39
N VAL A 420 29.72 -4.73 -11.29
CA VAL A 420 28.51 -5.57 -11.21
C VAL A 420 28.58 -6.68 -12.25
N THR A 421 28.37 -7.92 -11.82
CA THR A 421 28.38 -9.11 -12.70
C THR A 421 26.98 -9.51 -13.17
N GLY A 422 25.93 -9.22 -12.40
CA GLY A 422 24.55 -9.59 -12.72
C GLY A 422 23.55 -9.16 -11.65
N THR A 423 22.29 -9.57 -11.80
CA THR A 423 21.26 -9.42 -10.76
C THR A 423 21.32 -10.61 -9.80
N ASP A 424 21.50 -10.37 -8.50
CA ASP A 424 21.49 -11.42 -7.46
C ASP A 424 20.06 -11.79 -7.05
N HIS A 425 19.27 -10.79 -6.66
CA HIS A 425 17.86 -10.96 -6.29
C HIS A 425 17.07 -9.67 -6.50
N VAL A 426 15.74 -9.80 -6.57
CA VAL A 426 14.81 -8.67 -6.52
C VAL A 426 13.90 -8.79 -5.31
N THR A 427 13.69 -7.69 -4.62
CA THR A 427 12.80 -7.62 -3.47
C THR A 427 11.52 -6.91 -3.84
N LEU A 428 10.42 -7.64 -3.76
CA LEU A 428 9.07 -7.14 -3.89
C LEU A 428 8.47 -6.96 -2.50
N THR A 429 7.68 -5.90 -2.32
CA THR A 429 6.97 -5.68 -1.07
C THR A 429 5.49 -5.59 -1.36
N ASP A 430 4.79 -6.63 -0.93
CA ASP A 430 3.39 -6.90 -1.19
C ASP A 430 2.49 -6.31 -0.11
N THR A 431 1.21 -6.20 -0.41
CA THR A 431 0.20 -6.01 0.63
C THR A 431 0.12 -7.27 1.51
N ILE A 432 -0.54 -7.20 2.65
CA ILE A 432 -0.76 -8.40 3.47
C ILE A 432 -1.66 -9.41 2.73
N ASP A 433 -2.59 -8.92 1.90
CA ASP A 433 -3.53 -9.73 1.12
C ASP A 433 -2.80 -10.51 0.01
N ASP A 434 -1.82 -9.88 -0.64
CA ASP A 434 -1.11 -10.47 -1.79
C ASP A 434 0.05 -11.39 -1.36
N PHE A 435 0.54 -11.31 -0.11
CA PHE A 435 1.80 -11.95 0.30
C PHE A 435 1.80 -13.48 0.15
N ASP A 436 0.78 -14.15 0.72
CA ASP A 436 0.65 -15.60 0.59
C ASP A 436 0.17 -16.02 -0.80
N GLU A 437 -0.61 -15.16 -1.47
CA GLU A 437 -1.03 -15.37 -2.85
C GLU A 437 0.17 -15.38 -3.80
N ALA A 438 1.08 -14.42 -3.67
CA ALA A 438 2.31 -14.30 -4.45
C ALA A 438 3.17 -15.55 -4.27
N ALA A 439 3.36 -16.01 -3.04
CA ALA A 439 4.10 -17.24 -2.76
C ALA A 439 3.46 -18.46 -3.46
N LEU A 440 2.13 -18.61 -3.39
CA LEU A 440 1.43 -19.69 -4.09
C LEU A 440 1.56 -19.57 -5.61
N PHE A 441 1.47 -18.35 -6.16
CA PHE A 441 1.66 -18.09 -7.58
C PHE A 441 3.06 -18.53 -8.03
N TYR A 442 4.12 -18.06 -7.37
CA TYR A 442 5.49 -18.40 -7.76
C TYR A 442 5.77 -19.91 -7.63
N ARG A 443 5.20 -20.58 -6.62
CA ARG A 443 5.28 -22.03 -6.47
C ARG A 443 4.54 -22.78 -7.57
N ALA A 444 3.23 -22.55 -7.68
CA ALA A 444 2.36 -23.34 -8.53
C ALA A 444 2.56 -23.00 -10.02
N VAL A 445 2.61 -21.71 -10.37
CA VAL A 445 2.67 -21.27 -11.76
C VAL A 445 4.08 -21.37 -12.33
N LEU A 446 5.08 -20.93 -11.56
CA LEU A 446 6.45 -20.81 -12.02
C LEU A 446 7.37 -21.95 -11.55
N GLY A 447 6.89 -22.85 -10.68
CA GLY A 447 7.69 -23.99 -10.21
C GLY A 447 8.83 -23.61 -9.28
N LEU A 448 8.76 -22.44 -8.63
CA LEU A 448 9.80 -21.97 -7.73
C LEU A 448 9.63 -22.59 -6.33
N ASN A 449 10.75 -22.81 -5.66
CA ASN A 449 10.78 -23.22 -4.27
C ASN A 449 10.51 -22.01 -3.38
N VAL A 450 9.56 -22.18 -2.45
CA VAL A 450 9.15 -21.15 -1.51
C VAL A 450 9.75 -21.50 -0.15
N GLY A 451 10.59 -20.60 0.37
CA GLY A 451 11.23 -20.75 1.68
C GLY A 451 10.26 -20.53 2.83
N ALA A 452 10.72 -20.81 4.06
CA ALA A 452 9.96 -20.50 5.26
C ALA A 452 9.76 -18.98 5.42
N THR A 453 8.65 -18.60 6.06
CA THR A 453 8.43 -17.20 6.44
C THR A 453 9.35 -16.84 7.58
N SER A 454 10.14 -15.79 7.40
CA SER A 454 10.94 -15.16 8.45
C SER A 454 10.23 -13.89 8.93
N GLU A 455 10.33 -13.61 10.23
CA GLU A 455 9.83 -12.36 10.82
C GLU A 455 11.03 -11.50 11.25
N ILE A 456 11.05 -10.27 10.76
CA ILE A 456 12.11 -9.29 11.01
C ILE A 456 11.56 -8.25 11.96
N ALA A 457 12.20 -8.09 13.11
CA ALA A 457 11.91 -7.03 14.08
C ALA A 457 12.42 -5.67 13.56
N ALA A 458 11.67 -5.09 12.63
CA ALA A 458 12.05 -3.82 12.02
C ALA A 458 11.68 -2.61 12.91
N PRO A 459 12.41 -1.47 12.77
CA PRO A 459 12.18 -0.28 13.59
C PRO A 459 10.78 0.34 13.45
N PHE A 460 9.99 -0.10 12.45
CA PHE A 460 8.67 0.44 12.10
C PHE A 460 7.54 -0.59 12.23
N GLY A 461 7.76 -1.63 13.05
CA GLY A 461 6.88 -2.79 13.18
C GLY A 461 7.42 -4.03 12.45
N PRO A 462 6.86 -5.22 12.74
CA PRO A 462 7.35 -6.47 12.17
C PRO A 462 7.19 -6.50 10.64
N ILE A 463 8.18 -7.07 9.96
CA ILE A 463 8.13 -7.38 8.53
C ILE A 463 8.18 -8.89 8.39
N ARG A 464 7.25 -9.46 7.63
CA ARG A 464 7.34 -10.85 7.19
C ARG A 464 8.07 -10.90 5.86
N SER A 465 9.00 -11.82 5.72
CA SER A 465 9.80 -12.00 4.51
C SER A 465 9.87 -13.47 4.12
N ARG A 466 9.72 -13.74 2.82
CA ARG A 466 9.79 -15.09 2.25
C ARG A 466 10.62 -15.08 0.97
N ALA A 467 11.59 -15.97 0.89
CA ALA A 467 12.38 -16.15 -0.33
C ALA A 467 11.68 -17.12 -1.29
N VAL A 468 11.77 -16.82 -2.58
CA VAL A 468 11.27 -17.61 -3.68
C VAL A 468 12.43 -17.81 -4.65
N ILE A 469 12.85 -19.06 -4.83
CA ILE A 469 14.08 -19.40 -5.55
C ILE A 469 13.82 -20.50 -6.57
N ASP A 470 14.50 -20.47 -7.72
CA ASP A 470 14.44 -21.61 -8.62
C ASP A 470 15.24 -22.80 -8.05
N PRO A 471 14.96 -24.05 -8.48
CA PRO A 471 15.66 -25.23 -7.97
C PRO A 471 17.18 -25.21 -8.15
N ALA A 472 17.70 -24.39 -9.07
CA ALA A 472 19.14 -24.27 -9.32
C ALA A 472 19.74 -22.98 -8.76
N HIS A 473 19.01 -22.22 -7.94
CA HIS A 473 19.50 -21.03 -7.23
C HIS A 473 20.10 -19.93 -8.15
N ARG A 474 19.59 -19.81 -9.38
CA ARG A 474 19.93 -18.79 -10.39
C ARG A 474 19.01 -17.56 -10.35
N MET A 475 17.78 -17.74 -9.87
CA MET A 475 16.76 -16.71 -9.73
C MET A 475 16.32 -16.65 -8.27
N ARG A 476 16.33 -15.45 -7.71
CA ARG A 476 15.90 -15.19 -6.34
C ARG A 476 14.96 -13.99 -6.30
N ILE A 477 13.79 -14.17 -5.71
CA ILE A 477 12.87 -13.09 -5.35
C ILE A 477 12.64 -13.16 -3.85
N THR A 478 12.72 -12.04 -3.15
CA THR A 478 12.25 -11.97 -1.76
C THR A 478 10.95 -11.19 -1.70
N LEU A 479 9.90 -11.82 -1.19
CA LEU A 479 8.61 -11.19 -0.93
C LEU A 479 8.64 -10.65 0.50
N ASN A 480 8.24 -9.40 0.68
CA ASN A 480 8.12 -8.78 1.98
C ASN A 480 6.69 -8.27 2.19
N THR A 481 6.20 -8.27 3.42
CA THR A 481 4.99 -7.56 3.79
C THR A 481 5.11 -6.99 5.20
N ALA A 482 4.46 -5.86 5.44
CA ALA A 482 4.31 -5.28 6.77
C ALA A 482 2.86 -5.48 7.21
N PRO A 483 2.55 -6.48 8.07
CA PRO A 483 1.16 -6.84 8.39
C PRO A 483 0.35 -5.68 8.95
N MET A 484 0.98 -4.82 9.74
CA MET A 484 0.33 -3.64 10.29
C MET A 484 1.36 -2.54 10.57
N ARG A 485 1.02 -1.30 10.20
CA ARG A 485 1.73 -0.08 10.60
C ARG A 485 0.73 0.93 11.13
N ARG A 486 1.03 1.59 12.25
CA ARG A 486 0.17 2.60 12.89
C ARG A 486 1.01 3.74 13.43
N GLY A 487 0.54 4.98 13.26
CA GLY A 487 1.14 6.18 13.85
C GLY A 487 2.26 6.82 13.03
N ASP A 488 2.53 8.09 13.33
CA ASP A 488 3.34 9.00 12.49
C ASP A 488 4.87 8.76 12.59
N TRP A 489 5.31 7.80 13.40
CA TRP A 489 6.71 7.37 13.51
C TRP A 489 7.13 6.45 12.35
N ALA A 490 6.17 5.82 11.68
CA ALA A 490 6.41 4.99 10.51
C ALA A 490 6.72 5.87 9.27
N PRO A 491 7.73 5.52 8.45
CA PRO A 491 8.05 6.30 7.26
C PRO A 491 6.84 6.35 6.30
N PRO A 492 6.50 7.52 5.72
CA PRO A 492 5.36 7.69 4.79
C PRO A 492 5.53 6.96 3.45
N VAL A 493 6.60 6.17 3.32
CA VAL A 493 6.82 5.29 2.17
C VAL A 493 6.30 3.91 2.56
N PRO A 494 5.06 3.55 2.17
CA PRO A 494 4.62 2.19 2.26
C PRO A 494 5.41 1.38 1.22
N ASN A 495 5.99 0.27 1.66
CA ASN A 495 6.49 -0.81 0.81
C ASN A 495 7.73 -0.46 -0.04
N PRO A 496 8.91 -0.27 0.57
CA PRO A 496 10.15 -0.09 -0.18
C PRO A 496 10.53 -1.39 -0.93
N GLN A 497 11.09 -1.27 -2.13
CA GLN A 497 11.54 -2.35 -3.00
C GLN A 497 13.01 -2.14 -3.37
N HIS A 498 13.73 -3.21 -3.70
CA HIS A 498 15.10 -3.07 -4.18
C HIS A 498 15.51 -4.12 -5.19
N ILE A 499 16.52 -3.75 -5.99
CA ILE A 499 17.24 -4.66 -6.88
C ILE A 499 18.63 -4.84 -6.29
N ALA A 500 19.04 -6.09 -6.08
CA ALA A 500 20.38 -6.42 -5.63
C ALA A 500 21.24 -6.91 -6.79
N PHE A 501 22.43 -6.33 -6.92
CA PHE A 501 23.39 -6.64 -7.96
C PHE A 501 24.56 -7.46 -7.40
N ALA A 502 24.93 -8.54 -8.07
CA ALA A 502 26.06 -9.38 -7.68
C ALA A 502 27.40 -8.71 -8.06
N THR A 503 28.42 -8.92 -7.22
CA THR A 503 29.80 -8.52 -7.48
C THR A 503 30.78 -9.57 -6.97
N ASP A 504 31.95 -9.66 -7.62
CA ASP A 504 33.04 -10.53 -7.18
C ASP A 504 33.92 -9.88 -6.10
N ASP A 505 33.81 -8.56 -5.89
CA ASP A 505 34.55 -7.81 -4.86
C ASP A 505 33.73 -6.60 -4.37
N ALA A 506 33.01 -6.78 -3.25
CA ALA A 506 32.17 -5.74 -2.67
C ALA A 506 32.96 -4.52 -2.17
N ILE A 507 34.22 -4.71 -1.74
CA ILE A 507 35.05 -3.62 -1.23
C ILE A 507 35.52 -2.73 -2.39
N ALA A 508 36.03 -3.34 -3.46
CA ALA A 508 36.42 -2.60 -4.66
C ALA A 508 35.21 -1.91 -5.30
N ALA A 509 34.06 -2.59 -5.38
CA ALA A 509 32.83 -2.02 -5.89
C ALA A 509 32.39 -0.79 -5.06
N ALA A 510 32.32 -0.90 -3.74
CA ALA A 510 31.94 0.21 -2.86
C ALA A 510 32.88 1.41 -2.99
N ARG A 511 34.20 1.18 -3.05
CA ARG A 511 35.20 2.25 -3.24
C ARG A 511 35.03 2.96 -4.58
N GLY A 512 34.90 2.19 -5.68
CA GLY A 512 34.71 2.73 -7.02
C GLY A 512 33.43 3.53 -7.14
N MET A 513 32.31 3.00 -6.63
CA MET A 513 31.01 3.66 -6.64
C MET A 513 31.03 4.94 -5.80
N ARG A 514 31.66 4.93 -4.63
CA ARG A 514 31.81 6.14 -3.79
C ARG A 514 32.65 7.22 -4.49
N ALA A 515 33.75 6.82 -5.14
CA ALA A 515 34.58 7.74 -5.93
C ALA A 515 33.82 8.33 -7.13
N ALA A 516 32.89 7.56 -7.71
CA ALA A 516 31.98 8.02 -8.77
C ALA A 516 30.78 8.83 -8.27
N GLY A 517 30.68 9.10 -6.95
CA GLY A 517 29.60 9.89 -6.36
C GLY A 517 28.29 9.11 -6.13
N ALA A 518 28.33 7.77 -6.11
CA ALA A 518 27.15 6.97 -5.80
C ALA A 518 26.62 7.30 -4.40
N PRO A 519 25.29 7.48 -4.25
CA PRO A 519 24.70 7.83 -2.97
C PRO A 519 24.61 6.57 -2.10
N LEU A 520 25.74 6.11 -1.56
CA LEU A 520 25.79 4.93 -0.68
C LEU A 520 25.19 5.27 0.68
N LEU A 521 24.39 4.35 1.23
CA LEU A 521 23.72 4.50 2.51
C LEU A 521 24.74 4.43 3.67
N PRO A 522 24.90 5.48 4.48
CA PRO A 522 25.78 5.44 5.64
C PRO A 522 25.24 4.48 6.70
N ILE A 523 26.10 3.59 7.21
CA ILE A 523 25.77 2.64 8.27
C ILE A 523 26.34 3.15 9.61
N PRO A 524 25.57 3.12 10.71
CA PRO A 524 26.01 3.68 11.98
C PRO A 524 27.18 2.91 12.61
N ASP A 525 28.06 3.62 13.31
CA ASP A 525 29.23 3.07 13.99
C ASP A 525 28.90 1.96 15.00
N ASN A 526 27.74 2.04 15.64
CA ASN A 526 27.26 1.03 16.58
C ASN A 526 27.12 -0.35 15.92
N TYR A 527 26.81 -0.41 14.62
CA TYR A 527 26.75 -1.68 13.88
C TYR A 527 28.12 -2.35 13.83
N TYR A 528 29.18 -1.58 13.58
CA TYR A 528 30.55 -2.13 13.49
C TYR A 528 31.11 -2.55 14.84
N ALA A 529 30.74 -1.84 15.91
CA ALA A 529 31.05 -2.25 17.27
C ALA A 529 30.37 -3.59 17.64
N ASP A 530 29.11 -3.76 17.27
CA ASP A 530 28.39 -5.04 17.42
C ASP A 530 28.96 -6.15 16.52
N LEU A 531 29.33 -5.81 15.28
CA LEU A 531 29.92 -6.75 14.32
C LEU A 531 31.23 -7.35 14.83
N ASP A 532 32.09 -6.52 15.44
CA ASP A 532 33.33 -6.96 16.07
C ASP A 532 33.07 -7.95 17.20
N ALA A 533 32.11 -7.63 18.07
CA ALA A 533 31.72 -8.50 19.18
C ALA A 533 31.14 -9.85 18.71
N ARG A 534 30.37 -9.88 17.61
CA ARG A 534 29.76 -11.10 17.09
C ARG A 534 30.72 -12.03 16.35
N PHE A 535 31.66 -11.48 15.58
CA PHE A 535 32.47 -12.29 14.65
C PHE A 535 33.98 -12.20 14.86
N ALA A 536 34.48 -11.27 15.69
CA ALA A 536 35.90 -11.03 15.93
C ALA A 536 36.70 -10.96 14.61
N LEU A 537 36.25 -10.11 13.69
CA LEU A 537 36.88 -9.95 12.38
C LEU A 537 38.29 -9.33 12.51
N PRO A 538 39.21 -9.61 11.57
CA PRO A 538 40.49 -8.89 11.51
C PRO A 538 40.26 -7.37 11.52
N ALA A 539 41.07 -6.64 12.31
CA ALA A 539 40.86 -5.21 12.56
C ALA A 539 40.93 -4.36 11.28
N ASP A 540 41.77 -4.75 10.33
CA ASP A 540 41.92 -4.14 9.01
C ASP A 540 40.68 -4.36 8.13
N LEU A 541 40.12 -5.57 8.15
CA LEU A 541 38.86 -5.87 7.45
C LEU A 541 37.70 -5.09 8.07
N LEU A 542 37.56 -5.08 9.40
CA LEU A 542 36.52 -4.34 10.10
C LEU A 542 36.59 -2.83 9.78
N ALA A 543 37.78 -2.24 9.81
CA ALA A 543 38.00 -0.85 9.43
C ALA A 543 37.58 -0.58 7.98
N THR A 544 37.92 -1.50 7.07
CA THR A 544 37.55 -1.39 5.64
C THR A 544 36.03 -1.47 5.43
N LEU A 545 35.35 -2.39 6.12
CA LEU A 545 33.89 -2.50 6.06
C LEU A 545 33.22 -1.22 6.58
N ARG A 546 33.74 -0.66 7.68
CA ARG A 546 33.26 0.59 8.29
C ARG A 546 33.42 1.79 7.37
N GLU A 547 34.61 1.98 6.83
CA GLU A 547 34.92 3.08 5.89
C GLU A 547 33.97 3.06 4.68
N ASN A 548 33.62 1.87 4.19
CA ASN A 548 32.84 1.72 2.97
C ASN A 548 31.34 1.51 3.21
N SER A 549 30.88 1.55 4.46
CA SER A 549 29.47 1.32 4.82
C SER A 549 28.95 -0.07 4.39
N ILE A 550 29.84 -1.07 4.41
CA ILE A 550 29.53 -2.46 4.05
C ILE A 550 29.02 -3.20 5.28
N LEU A 551 27.91 -3.90 5.13
CA LEU A 551 27.33 -4.82 6.10
C LEU A 551 27.86 -6.24 5.84
N TYR A 552 27.95 -7.03 6.89
CA TYR A 552 28.48 -8.38 6.90
C TYR A 552 27.57 -9.35 7.65
N ASP A 553 27.39 -10.53 7.07
CA ASP A 553 26.77 -11.68 7.71
C ASP A 553 27.57 -12.96 7.42
N ARG A 554 27.47 -13.96 8.31
CA ARG A 554 28.19 -15.25 8.17
C ARG A 554 27.40 -16.38 8.79
N ASP A 555 27.32 -17.49 8.06
CA ASP A 555 26.82 -18.77 8.54
C ASP A 555 27.88 -19.88 8.39
N GLU A 556 27.50 -21.14 8.61
CA GLU A 556 28.40 -22.30 8.49
C GLU A 556 28.88 -22.55 7.05
N SER A 557 28.15 -22.05 6.06
CA SER A 557 28.38 -22.31 4.64
C SER A 557 29.19 -21.22 3.95
N GLY A 558 29.23 -20.01 4.53
CA GLY A 558 29.93 -18.89 3.93
C GLY A 558 29.64 -17.54 4.57
N ALA A 559 29.99 -16.47 3.85
CA ALA A 559 29.83 -15.10 4.30
C ALA A 559 29.18 -14.22 3.22
N TYR A 560 28.62 -13.10 3.65
CA TYR A 560 27.84 -12.21 2.80
C TYR A 560 28.17 -10.77 3.09
N LEU A 561 28.75 -10.10 2.09
CA LEU A 561 29.05 -8.68 2.13
C LEU A 561 28.02 -7.96 1.29
N HIS A 562 27.44 -6.89 1.81
CA HIS A 562 26.47 -6.12 1.07
C HIS A 562 26.41 -4.66 1.50
N PHE A 563 26.04 -3.79 0.58
CA PHE A 563 25.79 -2.38 0.86
C PHE A 563 24.65 -1.87 -0.01
N TYR A 564 24.10 -0.72 0.37
CA TYR A 564 22.89 -0.17 -0.23
C TYR A 564 23.13 1.25 -0.73
N THR A 565 22.38 1.67 -1.73
CA THR A 565 22.20 3.10 -2.01
C THR A 565 21.26 3.71 -0.97
N THR A 566 21.21 5.04 -0.90
CA THR A 566 20.07 5.76 -0.32
C THR A 566 18.80 5.46 -1.12
N MET A 567 17.65 5.95 -0.64
CA MET A 567 16.42 5.91 -1.41
C MET A 567 16.57 6.81 -2.64
N LEU A 568 16.54 6.23 -3.84
CA LEU A 568 16.67 6.96 -5.10
C LEU A 568 15.34 7.56 -5.57
N SER A 569 14.23 6.98 -5.09
CA SER A 569 12.89 7.52 -5.25
C SER A 569 12.14 7.30 -3.95
N SER A 570 10.83 7.56 -3.92
CA SER A 570 10.05 7.29 -2.71
C SER A 570 10.12 5.82 -2.29
N ARG A 571 10.16 4.83 -3.21
CA ARG A 571 10.06 3.38 -2.89
C ARG A 571 11.26 2.53 -3.27
N THR A 572 12.06 2.95 -4.25
CA THR A 572 13.12 2.09 -4.82
C THR A 572 14.53 2.53 -4.39
N PHE A 573 15.36 1.55 -4.04
CA PHE A 573 16.80 1.67 -3.81
C PHE A 573 17.52 0.45 -4.41
N PHE A 574 18.86 0.48 -4.47
CA PHE A 574 19.66 -0.63 -4.98
C PHE A 574 20.58 -1.19 -3.90
N ALA A 575 20.97 -2.46 -4.08
CA ALA A 575 21.96 -3.14 -3.27
C ALA A 575 23.07 -3.70 -4.15
N VAL A 576 24.27 -3.83 -3.60
CA VAL A 576 25.37 -4.58 -4.22
C VAL A 576 25.85 -5.61 -3.22
N VAL A 577 26.01 -6.84 -3.68
CA VAL A 577 26.16 -8.01 -2.82
C VAL A 577 27.25 -8.94 -3.32
N GLN A 578 28.00 -9.52 -2.40
CA GLN A 578 29.02 -10.54 -2.66
C GLN A 578 28.75 -11.73 -1.72
N ARG A 579 28.56 -12.90 -2.32
CA ARG A 579 28.43 -14.18 -1.62
C ARG A 579 29.77 -14.89 -1.64
N LEU A 580 30.28 -15.24 -0.46
CA LEU A 580 31.50 -16.00 -0.28
C LEU A 580 31.15 -17.43 0.16
N GLY A 581 31.81 -18.43 -0.41
CA GLY A 581 31.49 -19.83 -0.14
C GLY A 581 30.11 -20.20 -0.69
N ALA A 582 29.34 -20.97 0.07
CA ALA A 582 28.01 -21.44 -0.30
C ALA A 582 26.87 -20.65 0.39
N TYR A 583 27.14 -19.42 0.86
CA TYR A 583 26.15 -18.60 1.56
C TYR A 583 24.92 -18.32 0.69
N ASP A 584 23.76 -18.79 1.15
CA ASP A 584 22.48 -18.67 0.42
C ASP A 584 21.46 -17.73 1.10
N GLY A 585 21.82 -17.15 2.25
CA GLY A 585 20.99 -16.20 2.99
C GLY A 585 20.89 -14.81 2.34
N TYR A 586 20.37 -13.83 3.09
CA TYR A 586 20.19 -12.44 2.62
C TYR A 586 20.68 -11.39 3.63
N GLY A 587 21.35 -11.80 4.72
CA GLY A 587 21.71 -10.92 5.83
C GLY A 587 20.53 -10.29 6.58
N GLY A 588 19.30 -10.72 6.28
CA GLY A 588 18.04 -10.02 6.57
C GLY A 588 17.73 -9.76 8.05
N PRO A 589 17.80 -10.76 8.94
CA PRO A 589 17.39 -10.58 10.35
C PRO A 589 18.20 -9.52 11.11
N VAL A 590 19.48 -9.36 10.77
CA VAL A 590 20.39 -8.41 11.43
C VAL A 590 20.53 -7.11 10.64
N SER A 591 20.68 -7.20 9.32
CA SER A 591 21.04 -6.05 8.49
C SER A 591 19.83 -5.23 8.05
N ALA A 592 18.64 -5.85 7.90
CA ALA A 592 17.45 -5.13 7.45
C ALA A 592 16.99 -4.06 8.46
N PRO A 593 16.92 -4.30 9.79
CA PRO A 593 16.58 -3.26 10.76
C PRO A 593 17.55 -2.07 10.73
N VAL A 594 18.85 -2.35 10.61
CA VAL A 594 19.92 -1.34 10.52
C VAL A 594 19.76 -0.49 9.27
N ARG A 595 19.61 -1.13 8.09
CA ARG A 595 19.33 -0.44 6.82
C ARG A 595 18.10 0.44 6.90
N MET A 596 17.01 -0.07 7.49
CA MET A 596 15.76 0.68 7.62
C MET A 596 15.91 1.92 8.51
N ALA A 597 16.64 1.81 9.62
CA ALA A 597 16.96 2.95 10.47
C ALA A 597 17.84 3.98 9.73
N ALA A 598 18.86 3.52 9.02
CA ALA A 598 19.75 4.38 8.24
C ALA A 598 19.00 5.14 7.12
N HIS A 599 18.11 4.48 6.37
CA HIS A 599 17.28 5.15 5.37
C HIS A 599 16.36 6.22 5.97
N ARG A 600 15.82 5.97 7.17
CA ARG A 600 15.02 6.98 7.87
C ARG A 600 15.86 8.19 8.25
N GLU A 601 17.04 7.98 8.81
CA GLU A 601 17.92 9.09 9.19
C GLU A 601 18.33 9.92 7.97
N GLN A 602 18.74 9.27 6.88
CA GLN A 602 19.08 9.97 5.63
C GLN A 602 17.93 10.81 5.08
N ARG A 603 16.69 10.33 5.19
CA ARG A 603 15.49 11.10 4.84
C ARG A 603 15.32 12.32 5.74
N LEU A 604 15.44 12.16 7.05
CA LEU A 604 15.33 13.25 8.01
C LEU A 604 16.41 14.32 7.80
N LEU A 605 17.64 13.91 7.50
CA LEU A 605 18.72 14.83 7.16
C LEU A 605 18.45 15.59 5.86
N SER A 606 17.87 14.94 4.86
CA SER A 606 17.48 15.58 3.60
C SER A 606 16.38 16.63 3.82
N LEU A 607 15.40 16.33 4.69
CA LEU A 607 14.36 17.29 5.10
C LEU A 607 14.97 18.49 5.85
N ARG A 608 15.95 18.27 6.75
CA ARG A 608 16.66 19.34 7.46
C ARG A 608 17.56 20.20 6.56
N HIS A 609 18.14 19.62 5.50
CA HIS A 609 18.95 20.37 4.53
C HIS A 609 18.10 21.14 3.51
N SER A 610 16.95 20.59 3.10
CA SER A 610 16.00 21.29 2.24
C SER A 610 15.44 22.57 2.88
N THR A 611 15.44 22.67 4.21
CA THR A 611 15.07 23.89 4.94
C THR A 611 16.20 24.92 5.07
N ALA A 612 17.43 24.61 4.63
CA ALA A 612 18.62 25.42 4.88
C ALA A 612 19.25 26.08 3.63
N THR A 613 18.77 25.77 2.41
CA THR A 613 19.34 26.34 1.17
C THR A 613 18.29 26.57 0.09
N THR A 614 17.64 27.73 0.08
CA THR A 614 17.14 28.33 -1.17
C THR A 614 17.08 29.86 -1.04
N THR A 615 17.65 30.55 -2.02
CA THR A 615 17.38 31.97 -2.34
C THR A 615 16.00 32.15 -2.99
N GLN A 616 15.06 31.23 -2.78
CA GLN A 616 13.68 31.29 -3.27
C GLN A 616 12.75 31.78 -2.15
N PRO A 617 11.71 32.56 -2.49
CA PRO A 617 10.74 33.02 -1.50
C PRO A 617 9.96 31.84 -0.92
N ASP A 618 9.69 31.90 0.38
CA ASP A 618 8.78 30.97 1.05
C ASP A 618 7.34 31.22 0.59
N PHE A 619 6.55 30.15 0.40
CA PHE A 619 5.15 30.27 -0.02
C PHE A 619 4.18 29.94 1.12
N SER A 620 3.09 30.71 1.19
CA SER A 620 1.93 30.44 2.05
C SER A 620 0.71 30.07 1.20
N LEU A 621 -0.09 29.09 1.65
CA LEU A 621 -1.40 28.81 1.07
C LEU A 621 -2.45 29.65 1.79
N ALA A 622 -2.94 30.72 1.14
CA ALA A 622 -4.04 31.51 1.69
C ALA A 622 -5.33 30.68 1.69
N HIS A 623 -6.10 30.72 2.78
CA HIS A 623 -7.30 29.87 2.92
C HIS A 623 -8.30 30.09 1.78
N LEU A 624 -8.43 31.33 1.28
CA LEU A 624 -9.35 31.67 0.20
C LEU A 624 -9.07 30.90 -1.12
N THR A 625 -7.83 30.45 -1.34
CA THR A 625 -7.43 29.62 -2.50
C THR A 625 -8.01 28.21 -2.47
N ALA A 626 -8.37 27.72 -1.28
CA ALA A 626 -8.91 26.38 -1.08
C ALA A 626 -9.98 26.35 0.01
N LEU A 627 -10.87 27.36 0.01
CA LEU A 627 -11.83 27.63 1.11
C LEU A 627 -12.81 26.49 1.41
N SER A 628 -12.92 25.49 0.52
CA SER A 628 -13.68 24.27 0.75
C SER A 628 -13.06 23.32 1.79
N LEU A 629 -11.76 23.46 2.07
CA LEU A 629 -11.03 22.61 3.00
C LEU A 629 -11.17 23.16 4.42
N SER A 630 -11.36 22.29 5.41
CA SER A 630 -11.23 22.69 6.81
C SER A 630 -9.78 23.05 7.17
N PRO A 631 -9.52 23.81 8.24
CA PRO A 631 -8.15 24.17 8.63
C PRO A 631 -7.17 22.98 8.76
N PRO A 632 -7.54 21.82 9.36
CA PRO A 632 -6.68 20.64 9.33
C PRO A 632 -6.39 20.10 7.92
N GLU A 633 -7.40 20.08 7.05
CA GLU A 633 -7.26 19.60 5.67
C GLU A 633 -6.46 20.56 4.79
N LEU A 634 -6.54 21.87 5.06
CA LEU A 634 -5.75 22.91 4.41
C LEU A 634 -4.27 22.75 4.77
N VAL A 635 -3.97 22.49 6.04
CA VAL A 635 -2.59 22.20 6.50
C VAL A 635 -2.02 20.98 5.79
N ASP A 636 -2.82 19.92 5.64
CA ASP A 636 -2.40 18.72 4.89
C ASP A 636 -2.16 19.03 3.41
N ALA A 637 -3.07 19.78 2.79
CA ALA A 637 -2.94 20.18 1.39
C ALA A 637 -1.68 21.04 1.15
N ALA A 638 -1.39 21.96 2.08
CA ALA A 638 -0.22 22.82 2.02
C ALA A 638 1.08 22.00 2.14
N ALA A 639 1.13 21.05 3.07
CA ALA A 639 2.26 20.13 3.25
C ALA A 639 2.49 19.26 2.01
N ASP A 640 1.43 18.63 1.50
CA ASP A 640 1.49 17.75 0.33
C ASP A 640 1.94 18.50 -0.94
N ALA A 641 1.56 19.78 -1.09
CA ALA A 641 1.94 20.62 -2.22
C ALA A 641 3.31 21.31 -2.06
N GLY A 642 3.91 21.25 -0.87
CA GLY A 642 5.23 21.82 -0.59
C GLY A 642 5.23 23.33 -0.32
N TYR A 643 4.16 23.84 0.30
CA TYR A 643 4.15 25.16 0.94
C TYR A 643 4.94 25.13 2.25
N ARG A 644 5.40 26.30 2.71
CA ARG A 644 5.96 26.46 4.05
C ARG A 644 4.90 26.87 5.06
N TYR A 645 3.98 27.71 4.62
CA TYR A 645 3.01 28.37 5.47
C TYR A 645 1.57 28.13 5.02
N VAL A 646 0.63 28.38 5.95
CA VAL A 646 -0.80 28.59 5.64
C VAL A 646 -1.29 29.92 6.21
N GLY A 647 -2.23 30.54 5.51
CA GLY A 647 -3.08 31.61 6.04
C GLY A 647 -4.42 31.02 6.45
N LEU A 648 -4.93 31.36 7.65
CA LEU A 648 -6.16 30.77 8.18
C LEU A 648 -7.29 31.79 8.28
N ARG A 649 -8.42 31.46 7.64
CA ARG A 649 -9.67 32.22 7.76
C ARG A 649 -10.50 31.82 8.97
N LEU A 650 -10.57 32.71 9.97
CA LEU A 650 -11.29 32.53 11.23
C LEU A 650 -12.65 33.25 11.24
N THR A 651 -12.87 34.23 10.36
CA THR A 651 -14.13 34.96 10.24
C THR A 651 -14.82 34.69 8.90
N ARG A 652 -16.15 34.69 8.90
CA ARG A 652 -16.96 34.60 7.67
C ARG A 652 -17.16 36.01 7.12
N VAL A 653 -16.89 36.23 5.83
CA VAL A 653 -17.08 37.55 5.20
C VAL A 653 -18.39 37.62 4.42
N THR A 654 -18.87 36.50 3.88
CA THR A 654 -20.19 36.42 3.23
C THR A 654 -21.03 35.27 3.77
N PRO A 655 -22.38 35.39 3.85
CA PRO A 655 -23.24 34.35 4.41
C PRO A 655 -23.06 32.95 3.79
N GLN A 656 -22.64 32.89 2.52
CA GLN A 656 -22.52 31.68 1.71
C GLN A 656 -21.16 30.95 1.86
N GLU A 657 -20.18 31.56 2.52
CA GLU A 657 -18.87 30.92 2.76
C GLU A 657 -18.95 29.85 3.87
N PRO A 658 -18.16 28.77 3.77
CA PRO A 658 -17.88 27.88 4.89
C PRO A 658 -17.38 28.68 6.11
N HIS A 659 -17.83 28.33 7.31
CA HIS A 659 -17.30 28.91 8.55
C HIS A 659 -16.63 27.84 9.38
N TYR A 660 -15.37 28.08 9.71
CA TYR A 660 -14.56 27.22 10.54
C TYR A 660 -14.30 27.96 11.87
N PRO A 661 -15.06 27.66 12.94
CA PRO A 661 -15.05 28.43 14.19
C PRO A 661 -13.82 28.13 15.06
N LEU A 662 -12.60 28.26 14.52
CA LEU A 662 -11.35 27.95 15.22
C LEU A 662 -11.22 28.66 16.58
N ALA A 663 -11.67 29.91 16.67
CA ALA A 663 -11.59 30.70 17.90
C ALA A 663 -12.57 30.23 19.00
N THR A 664 -13.55 29.39 18.68
CA THR A 664 -14.60 28.96 19.62
C THR A 664 -14.83 27.44 19.67
N ASP A 665 -14.18 26.66 18.80
CA ASP A 665 -14.22 25.19 18.77
C ASP A 665 -12.88 24.58 19.21
N PRO A 666 -12.77 24.10 20.47
CA PRO A 666 -11.55 23.50 21.00
C PRO A 666 -11.14 22.20 20.29
N ALA A 667 -12.09 21.45 19.71
CA ALA A 667 -11.79 20.21 19.01
C ALA A 667 -11.15 20.51 17.66
N LEU A 668 -11.70 21.47 16.92
CA LEU A 668 -11.11 21.93 15.65
C LEU A 668 -9.74 22.58 15.87
N MET A 669 -9.59 23.44 16.89
CA MET A 669 -8.31 24.04 17.28
C MET A 669 -7.26 22.96 17.57
N ARG A 670 -7.59 21.98 18.42
CA ARG A 670 -6.68 20.88 18.75
C ARG A 670 -6.29 20.08 17.52
N THR A 671 -7.24 19.73 16.68
CA THR A 671 -6.99 18.95 15.46
C THR A 671 -6.08 19.71 14.50
N THR A 672 -6.30 21.01 14.33
CA THR A 672 -5.48 21.89 13.49
C THR A 672 -4.04 21.97 14.00
N LYS A 673 -3.85 22.18 15.32
CA LYS A 673 -2.52 22.19 15.95
C LYS A 673 -1.79 20.87 15.81
N VAL A 674 -2.51 19.74 15.92
CA VAL A 674 -1.93 18.41 15.68
C VAL A 674 -1.43 18.28 14.25
N ARG A 675 -2.19 18.74 13.24
CA ARG A 675 -1.75 18.71 11.84
C ARG A 675 -0.58 19.65 11.57
N LEU A 676 -0.59 20.87 12.11
CA LEU A 676 0.55 21.80 12.01
C LEU A 676 1.84 21.17 12.56
N ALA A 677 1.76 20.57 13.75
CA ALA A 677 2.89 19.88 14.36
C ALA A 677 3.35 18.65 13.57
N ALA A 678 2.42 17.87 13.00
CA ALA A 678 2.73 16.66 12.24
C ALA A 678 3.37 16.95 10.88
N THR A 679 2.97 18.04 10.24
CA THR A 679 3.42 18.41 8.89
C THR A 679 4.63 19.35 8.88
N GLY A 680 4.85 20.09 9.96
CA GLY A 680 5.86 21.16 10.03
C GLY A 680 5.42 22.45 9.33
N ILE A 681 4.18 22.54 8.85
CA ILE A 681 3.60 23.77 8.32
C ILE A 681 3.43 24.78 9.45
N GLU A 682 3.82 26.02 9.19
CA GLU A 682 3.67 27.15 10.11
C GLU A 682 2.46 28.01 9.69
N VAL A 683 1.83 28.71 10.64
CA VAL A 683 0.77 29.69 10.30
C VAL A 683 1.43 31.04 10.03
N LEU A 684 1.30 31.57 8.82
CA LEU A 684 1.82 32.89 8.48
C LEU A 684 0.88 33.98 8.98
N ASP A 685 -0.40 33.86 8.61
CA ASP A 685 -1.40 34.89 8.82
C ASP A 685 -2.76 34.34 9.24
N ILE A 686 -3.57 35.20 9.85
CA ILE A 686 -4.99 34.97 10.11
C ILE A 686 -5.84 36.07 9.47
N GLU A 687 -6.99 35.67 8.91
CA GLU A 687 -7.93 36.58 8.28
C GLU A 687 -9.39 36.31 8.72
N LEU A 688 -10.29 37.27 8.72
CA LEU A 688 -10.13 38.70 8.43
C LEU A 688 -10.63 39.54 9.61
N ALA A 689 -9.80 40.47 10.09
CA ALA A 689 -10.22 41.50 11.04
C ALA A 689 -10.84 42.70 10.30
N ARG A 690 -12.13 42.63 9.95
CA ARG A 690 -12.83 43.67 9.20
C ARG A 690 -13.58 44.61 10.14
N ILE A 691 -13.22 45.90 10.17
CA ILE A 691 -13.73 46.88 11.15
C ILE A 691 -14.41 48.05 10.43
N GLY A 692 -15.73 48.10 10.49
CA GLY A 692 -16.57 49.18 9.97
C GLY A 692 -16.99 50.21 11.05
N PRO A 693 -17.94 51.10 10.73
CA PRO A 693 -18.36 52.21 11.60
C PRO A 693 -18.93 51.78 12.95
N ASP A 694 -19.57 50.61 13.03
CA ASP A 694 -20.25 50.13 14.24
C ASP A 694 -19.45 49.09 15.03
N ASP A 695 -18.30 48.65 14.50
CA ASP A 695 -17.50 47.59 15.10
C ASP A 695 -16.56 48.12 16.19
N ASN A 696 -16.26 47.28 17.19
CA ASN A 696 -15.28 47.56 18.24
C ASN A 696 -14.04 46.68 18.04
N PRO A 697 -12.81 47.25 17.94
CA PRO A 697 -11.58 46.46 17.83
C PRO A 697 -11.42 45.39 18.92
N ARG A 698 -11.99 45.61 20.12
CA ARG A 698 -11.95 44.64 21.23
C ARG A 698 -12.72 43.35 20.95
N ASP A 699 -13.67 43.35 20.02
CA ASP A 699 -14.41 42.14 19.66
C ASP A 699 -13.52 41.10 18.96
N PHE A 700 -12.34 41.52 18.48
CA PHE A 700 -11.33 40.66 17.87
C PHE A 700 -10.35 40.05 18.88
N GLU A 701 -10.47 40.31 20.19
CA GLU A 701 -9.53 39.76 21.20
C GLU A 701 -9.43 38.23 21.13
N ARG A 702 -10.56 37.51 20.99
CA ARG A 702 -10.54 36.04 20.83
C ARG A 702 -9.94 35.59 19.50
N PHE A 703 -10.17 36.35 18.43
CA PHE A 703 -9.59 36.09 17.11
C PHE A 703 -8.06 36.20 17.17
N LEU A 704 -7.54 37.25 17.81
CA LEU A 704 -6.10 37.46 18.00
C LEU A 704 -5.49 36.37 18.90
N GLN A 705 -6.14 36.02 20.00
CA GLN A 705 -5.70 34.94 20.90
C GLN A 705 -5.64 33.59 20.19
N ALA A 706 -6.64 33.28 19.36
CA ALA A 706 -6.65 32.05 18.57
C ALA A 706 -5.49 32.01 17.55
N GLY A 707 -5.21 33.13 16.88
CA GLY A 707 -4.05 33.24 16.00
C GLY A 707 -2.72 33.05 16.72
N ALA A 708 -2.56 33.69 17.88
CA ALA A 708 -1.37 33.52 18.72
C ALA A 708 -1.21 32.08 19.21
N GLU A 709 -2.31 31.40 19.59
CA GLU A 709 -2.30 29.99 19.97
C GLU A 709 -1.86 29.06 18.82
N LEU A 710 -2.23 29.41 17.58
CA LEU A 710 -1.85 28.71 16.36
C LEU A 710 -0.41 29.02 15.91
N GLY A 711 0.24 30.02 16.49
CA GLY A 711 1.57 30.48 16.10
C GLY A 711 1.57 31.39 14.86
N ALA A 712 0.44 32.05 14.55
CA ALA A 712 0.36 33.04 13.49
C ALA A 712 1.32 34.20 13.73
N ARG A 713 1.79 34.84 12.65
CA ARG A 713 2.71 35.99 12.72
C ARG A 713 2.00 37.30 12.40
N HIS A 714 1.02 37.25 11.50
CA HIS A 714 0.39 38.43 10.91
C HIS A 714 -1.14 38.35 10.97
N VAL A 715 -1.80 39.50 11.02
CA VAL A 715 -3.26 39.65 11.01
C VAL A 715 -3.65 40.51 9.82
N ILE A 716 -4.51 39.98 8.95
CA ILE A 716 -5.07 40.77 7.84
C ILE A 716 -6.25 41.59 8.35
N THR A 717 -6.26 42.88 8.05
CA THR A 717 -7.36 43.78 8.40
C THR A 717 -7.84 44.63 7.23
N GLN A 718 -9.15 44.92 7.24
CA GLN A 718 -9.81 45.84 6.32
C GLN A 718 -10.62 46.87 7.11
N LEU A 719 -10.62 48.12 6.65
CA LEU A 719 -11.26 49.25 7.34
C LEU A 719 -12.34 49.92 6.45
N PRO A 720 -13.51 49.29 6.25
CA PRO A 720 -14.61 49.88 5.49
C PRO A 720 -15.38 50.94 6.30
N ASP A 721 -14.66 51.96 6.77
CA ASP A 721 -15.22 53.08 7.53
C ASP A 721 -14.89 54.39 6.79
N PRO A 722 -15.91 55.21 6.43
CA PRO A 722 -15.69 56.46 5.71
C PRO A 722 -15.05 57.54 6.60
N ASP A 723 -15.10 57.41 7.92
CA ASP A 723 -14.49 58.35 8.86
C ASP A 723 -13.00 58.03 9.04
N HIS A 724 -12.15 58.89 8.48
CA HIS A 724 -10.71 58.69 8.51
C HIS A 724 -10.10 58.74 9.91
N ALA A 725 -10.60 59.61 10.79
CA ALA A 725 -10.08 59.71 12.15
C ALA A 725 -10.45 58.43 12.93
N ARG A 726 -11.73 58.06 12.90
CA ARG A 726 -12.22 56.89 13.62
C ARG A 726 -11.56 55.59 13.15
N LYS A 727 -11.39 55.38 11.85
CA LYS A 727 -10.75 54.15 11.35
C LYS A 727 -9.27 54.08 11.69
N THR A 728 -8.58 55.23 11.73
CA THR A 728 -7.18 55.32 12.13
C THR A 728 -7.03 54.99 13.61
N ASP A 729 -7.88 55.55 14.46
CA ASP A 729 -7.90 55.26 15.90
C ASP A 729 -8.22 53.78 16.18
N ARG A 730 -9.18 53.20 15.44
CA ARG A 730 -9.55 51.78 15.57
C ARG A 730 -8.47 50.83 15.09
N PHE A 731 -7.80 51.16 13.99
CA PHE A 731 -6.63 50.41 13.52
C PHE A 731 -5.49 50.46 14.53
N ALA A 732 -5.24 51.63 15.13
CA ALA A 732 -4.26 51.78 16.21
C ALA A 732 -4.61 50.90 17.42
N GLN A 733 -5.89 50.90 17.84
CA GLN A 733 -6.36 50.02 18.92
C GLN A 733 -6.21 48.53 18.60
N LEU A 734 -6.50 48.10 17.36
CA LEU A 734 -6.29 46.70 16.95
C LEU A 734 -4.80 46.32 17.03
N CYS A 735 -3.91 47.21 16.59
CA CYS A 735 -2.46 47.01 16.69
C CYS A 735 -2.01 46.88 18.16
N GLU A 736 -2.55 47.71 19.06
CA GLU A 736 -2.25 47.66 20.50
C GLU A 736 -2.70 46.35 21.14
N LEU A 737 -3.84 45.79 20.73
CA LEU A 737 -4.34 44.49 21.18
C LEU A 737 -3.49 43.33 20.64
N ALA A 738 -3.00 43.43 19.40
CA ALA A 738 -2.20 42.41 18.74
C ALA A 738 -0.75 42.36 19.26
N ARG A 739 -0.18 43.51 19.64
CA ARG A 739 1.22 43.65 20.07
C ARG A 739 1.65 42.72 21.21
N PRO A 740 0.93 42.59 22.35
CA PRO A 740 1.35 41.68 23.43
C PRO A 740 1.31 40.21 23.05
N LEU A 741 0.65 39.85 21.95
CA LEU A 741 0.58 38.50 21.41
C LEU A 741 1.67 38.22 20.37
N GLY A 742 2.53 39.20 20.06
CA GLY A 742 3.59 39.07 19.06
C GLY A 742 3.11 39.14 17.61
N LEU A 743 1.88 39.64 17.37
CA LEU A 743 1.26 39.73 16.05
C LEU A 743 1.47 41.11 15.42
N THR A 744 1.76 41.14 14.11
CA THR A 744 1.62 42.36 13.30
C THR A 744 0.22 42.46 12.72
N VAL A 745 -0.19 43.67 12.33
CA VAL A 745 -1.49 43.94 11.74
C VAL A 745 -1.27 44.62 10.38
N ASP A 746 -1.65 43.92 9.32
CA ASP A 746 -1.38 44.29 7.94
C ASP A 746 -2.67 44.78 7.28
N LEU A 747 -2.68 46.07 6.93
CA LEU A 747 -3.83 46.73 6.33
C LEU A 747 -3.91 46.40 4.83
N GLU A 748 -4.98 45.71 4.46
CA GLU A 748 -5.37 45.46 3.08
C GLU A 748 -6.27 46.59 2.56
N PHE A 749 -6.09 46.98 1.30
CA PHE A 749 -6.80 48.11 0.67
C PHE A 749 -7.56 47.69 -0.62
N PRO A 750 -8.68 46.94 -0.51
CA PRO A 750 -9.47 46.60 -1.68
C PRO A 750 -10.04 47.86 -2.34
N SER A 751 -9.95 47.96 -3.67
CA SER A 751 -10.21 49.20 -4.41
C SER A 751 -11.64 49.74 -4.33
N TRP A 752 -12.59 48.92 -3.89
CA TRP A 752 -14.00 49.27 -3.71
C TRP A 752 -14.37 49.62 -2.26
N THR A 753 -13.40 49.75 -1.37
CA THR A 753 -13.63 50.09 0.05
C THR A 753 -13.26 51.54 0.36
N GLU A 754 -13.58 51.98 1.56
CA GLU A 754 -13.27 53.31 2.10
C GLU A 754 -11.76 53.52 2.33
N THR A 755 -10.94 52.49 2.09
CA THR A 755 -9.48 52.56 1.97
C THR A 755 -9.09 51.98 0.60
N PRO A 756 -9.29 52.73 -0.51
CA PRO A 756 -9.31 52.16 -1.85
C PRO A 756 -7.95 52.03 -2.53
N ASP A 757 -6.89 52.63 -1.98
CA ASP A 757 -5.58 52.71 -2.63
C ASP A 757 -4.43 52.76 -1.62
N LEU A 758 -3.20 52.60 -2.14
CA LEU A 758 -1.98 52.63 -1.34
C LEU A 758 -1.83 53.94 -0.56
N LYS A 759 -2.20 55.09 -1.14
CA LYS A 759 -2.06 56.40 -0.48
C LYS A 759 -3.00 56.52 0.71
N ALA A 760 -4.21 55.99 0.61
CA ALA A 760 -5.17 55.91 1.71
C ALA A 760 -4.64 55.02 2.84
N ALA A 761 -4.11 53.83 2.51
CA ALA A 761 -3.51 52.92 3.49
C ALA A 761 -2.31 53.57 4.22
N VAL A 762 -1.40 54.21 3.48
CA VAL A 762 -0.23 54.93 4.04
C VAL A 762 -0.65 56.03 5.00
N ARG A 763 -1.73 56.79 4.70
CA ARG A 763 -2.24 57.82 5.62
C ARG A 763 -2.73 57.21 6.93
N VAL A 764 -3.43 56.07 6.88
CA VAL A 764 -3.89 55.35 8.08
C VAL A 764 -2.70 54.86 8.91
N LEU A 765 -1.71 54.21 8.30
CA LEU A 765 -0.52 53.72 9.02
C LEU A 765 0.25 54.86 9.71
N ARG A 766 0.48 55.97 9.00
CA ARG A 766 1.16 57.14 9.56
C ARG A 766 0.38 57.78 10.70
N GLY A 767 -0.95 57.85 10.57
CA GLY A 767 -1.82 58.39 11.61
C GLY A 767 -1.90 57.50 12.85
N ALA A 768 -1.89 56.18 12.66
CA ALA A 768 -1.91 55.22 13.76
C ALA A 768 -0.57 55.17 14.51
N GLY A 769 0.56 55.29 13.79
CA GLY A 769 1.89 55.39 14.38
C GLY A 769 2.31 54.16 15.20
N GLN A 770 1.76 52.98 14.91
CA GLN A 770 2.01 51.75 15.66
C GLN A 770 3.21 50.96 15.09
N PRO A 771 4.09 50.42 15.94
CA PRO A 771 5.32 49.75 15.49
C PRO A 771 5.10 48.35 14.87
N ASN A 772 3.92 47.75 15.06
CA ASN A 772 3.53 46.46 14.49
C ASN A 772 2.48 46.60 13.38
N ALA A 773 2.28 47.82 12.85
CA ALA A 773 1.41 48.06 11.70
C ALA A 773 2.15 47.87 10.38
N GLY A 774 1.51 47.18 9.44
CA GLY A 774 2.03 46.93 8.10
C GLY A 774 0.96 47.13 7.01
N ILE A 775 1.36 46.95 5.76
CA ILE A 775 0.51 47.00 4.57
C ILE A 775 0.58 45.64 3.89
N LEU A 776 -0.58 45.02 3.68
CA LEU A 776 -0.70 43.86 2.82
C LEU A 776 -0.87 44.31 1.37
N VAL A 777 0.13 44.02 0.53
CA VAL A 777 0.01 44.20 -0.92
C VAL A 777 -0.62 42.95 -1.52
N ASP A 778 -1.94 43.01 -1.72
CA ASP A 778 -2.65 42.09 -2.61
C ASP A 778 -2.51 42.57 -4.06
N LEU A 779 -1.98 41.70 -4.92
CA LEU A 779 -1.65 42.05 -6.30
C LEU A 779 -2.89 42.44 -7.13
N LEU A 780 -4.05 41.82 -6.88
CA LEU A 780 -5.28 42.20 -7.54
C LEU A 780 -5.71 43.60 -7.08
N HIS A 781 -5.80 43.84 -5.78
CA HIS A 781 -6.22 45.14 -5.24
C HIS A 781 -5.26 46.26 -5.62
N PHE A 782 -3.96 46.01 -5.59
CA PHE A 782 -2.94 46.95 -6.04
C PHE A 782 -3.12 47.29 -7.53
N ALA A 783 -3.26 46.28 -8.40
CA ALA A 783 -3.43 46.49 -9.83
C ALA A 783 -4.74 47.21 -10.20
N ARG A 784 -5.78 47.12 -9.36
CA ARG A 784 -7.10 47.71 -9.62
C ARG A 784 -7.39 49.01 -8.85
N SER A 785 -6.46 49.48 -8.02
CA SER A 785 -6.62 50.72 -7.23
C SER A 785 -6.03 51.97 -7.89
N GLY A 786 -5.32 51.84 -9.02
CA GLY A 786 -4.55 52.94 -9.61
C GLY A 786 -3.29 53.31 -8.82
N SER A 787 -2.86 52.44 -7.90
CA SER A 787 -1.63 52.59 -7.13
C SER A 787 -0.39 52.47 -8.02
N SER A 788 0.68 53.20 -7.67
CA SER A 788 1.92 53.26 -8.45
C SER A 788 3.01 52.37 -7.86
N ILE A 789 3.67 51.57 -8.71
CA ILE A 789 4.87 50.80 -8.33
C ILE A 789 5.99 51.74 -7.84
N ALA A 790 6.08 52.95 -8.41
CA ALA A 790 7.06 53.94 -7.97
C ALA A 790 6.76 54.49 -6.55
N ASP A 791 5.48 54.62 -6.19
CA ASP A 791 5.08 55.01 -4.84
C ASP A 791 5.33 53.86 -3.85
N LEU A 792 5.07 52.62 -4.27
CA LEU A 792 5.32 51.41 -3.47
C LEU A 792 6.81 51.28 -3.08
N ARG A 793 7.75 51.53 -4.02
CA ARG A 793 9.20 51.48 -3.76
C ARG A 793 9.70 52.50 -2.74
N GLN A 794 8.95 53.58 -2.49
CA GLN A 794 9.35 54.65 -1.58
C GLN A 794 8.93 54.39 -0.14
N LEU A 795 8.16 53.33 0.11
CA LEU A 795 7.66 53.01 1.44
C LEU A 795 8.72 52.29 2.29
N PRO A 796 8.67 52.46 3.63
CA PRO A 796 9.60 51.78 4.53
C PRO A 796 9.50 50.26 4.40
N ALA A 797 10.64 49.57 4.36
CA ALA A 797 10.69 48.12 4.15
C ALA A 797 10.02 47.36 5.31
N GLU A 798 10.09 47.90 6.52
CA GLU A 798 9.49 47.37 7.73
C GLU A 798 7.95 47.35 7.73
N TRP A 799 7.30 48.00 6.77
CA TRP A 799 5.84 47.96 6.64
C TRP A 799 5.35 46.72 5.89
N PHE A 800 6.23 45.93 5.30
CA PHE A 800 5.86 44.78 4.49
C PHE A 800 6.31 43.49 5.17
N HIS A 801 5.34 42.66 5.52
CA HIS A 801 5.60 41.37 6.17
C HIS A 801 5.42 40.18 5.22
N PHE A 802 4.49 40.28 4.26
CA PHE A 802 4.21 39.30 3.22
C PHE A 802 3.35 39.94 2.10
N ALA A 803 3.10 39.21 1.01
CA ALA A 803 2.24 39.67 -0.09
C ALA A 803 1.26 38.59 -0.56
N HIS A 804 0.08 39.02 -1.01
CA HIS A 804 -0.91 38.16 -1.65
C HIS A 804 -0.67 38.13 -3.17
N VAL A 805 -0.30 36.98 -3.70
CA VAL A 805 0.15 36.79 -5.08
C VAL A 805 -0.88 36.02 -5.87
N CYS A 806 -1.34 36.65 -6.95
CA CYS A 806 -2.23 36.08 -7.94
C CYS A 806 -2.03 36.79 -9.28
N ASP A 807 -2.76 36.32 -10.29
CA ASP A 807 -3.00 37.07 -11.52
C ASP A 807 -4.52 37.27 -11.70
N ALA A 808 -4.90 38.02 -12.73
CA ALA A 808 -6.31 38.26 -13.04
C ALA A 808 -6.50 38.60 -14.52
N PRO A 809 -7.72 38.44 -15.07
CA PRO A 809 -8.01 38.85 -16.44
C PRO A 809 -7.53 40.29 -16.73
N PRO A 810 -6.95 40.57 -17.92
CA PRO A 810 -6.46 41.90 -18.26
C PRO A 810 -7.56 42.98 -18.24
N ALA A 811 -8.79 42.61 -18.57
CA ALA A 811 -9.93 43.51 -18.54
C ALA A 811 -10.26 43.89 -17.08
N VAL A 812 -10.26 45.20 -16.79
CA VAL A 812 -10.64 45.73 -15.47
C VAL A 812 -12.15 45.97 -15.46
N PRO A 813 -12.91 45.33 -14.57
CA PRO A 813 -14.33 45.60 -14.45
C PRO A 813 -14.62 47.04 -14.02
N THR A 814 -15.73 47.60 -14.50
CA THR A 814 -16.14 48.99 -14.23
C THR A 814 -17.13 49.15 -13.09
N THR A 815 -17.64 48.03 -12.52
CA THR A 815 -18.58 48.02 -11.41
C THR A 815 -17.96 47.38 -10.17
N ASN A 816 -18.40 47.81 -8.98
CA ASN A 816 -17.93 47.20 -7.73
C ASN A 816 -18.37 45.74 -7.61
N GLU A 817 -19.54 45.38 -8.14
CA GLU A 817 -20.04 44.01 -8.13
C GLU A 817 -19.11 43.06 -8.90
N ASP A 818 -18.70 43.46 -10.10
CA ASP A 818 -17.81 42.65 -10.94
C ASP A 818 -16.37 42.60 -10.40
N LEU A 819 -15.90 43.69 -9.76
CA LEU A 819 -14.61 43.70 -9.05
C LEU A 819 -14.60 42.71 -7.88
N ILE A 820 -15.67 42.70 -7.09
CA ILE A 820 -15.87 41.75 -5.98
C ILE A 820 -15.98 40.32 -6.52
N HIS A 821 -16.72 40.12 -7.62
CA HIS A 821 -16.83 38.82 -8.27
C HIS A 821 -15.46 38.27 -8.68
N THR A 822 -14.68 39.09 -9.40
CA THR A 822 -13.33 38.72 -9.86
C THR A 822 -12.45 38.31 -8.68
N ALA A 823 -12.44 39.12 -7.62
CA ALA A 823 -11.60 38.87 -6.46
C ALA A 823 -11.94 37.62 -5.67
N ARG A 824 -13.18 37.13 -5.77
CA ARG A 824 -13.70 36.00 -4.98
C ARG A 824 -13.86 34.72 -5.77
N PHE A 825 -13.86 34.76 -7.10
CA PHE A 825 -14.20 33.60 -7.92
C PHE A 825 -13.36 33.42 -9.18
N GLU A 826 -12.68 34.46 -9.68
CA GLU A 826 -12.06 34.45 -11.01
C GLU A 826 -10.60 34.94 -11.02
N ARG A 827 -9.89 34.82 -9.88
CA ARG A 827 -8.44 35.03 -9.89
C ARG A 827 -7.76 33.93 -10.71
N LEU A 828 -6.64 34.29 -11.34
CA LEU A 828 -5.86 33.41 -12.20
C LEU A 828 -4.51 33.07 -11.56
N PHE A 829 -3.85 32.02 -12.04
CA PHE A 829 -2.51 31.69 -11.58
C PHE A 829 -1.49 32.72 -12.13
N PRO A 830 -0.38 33.00 -11.40
CA PRO A 830 0.68 33.87 -11.89
C PRO A 830 1.13 33.52 -13.31
N GLY A 831 1.03 34.49 -14.23
CA GLY A 831 1.40 34.34 -15.63
C GLY A 831 0.28 33.92 -16.57
N GLU A 832 -0.95 33.73 -16.07
CA GLU A 832 -2.13 33.46 -16.90
C GLU A 832 -2.94 34.72 -17.24
N GLY A 833 -2.66 35.85 -16.58
CA GLY A 833 -3.46 37.06 -16.66
C GLY A 833 -2.66 38.29 -17.13
N GLY A 834 -3.15 39.47 -16.73
CA GLY A 834 -2.61 40.76 -17.16
C GLY A 834 -2.02 41.62 -16.04
N ILE A 835 -1.79 41.07 -14.84
CA ILE A 835 -1.15 41.80 -13.74
C ILE A 835 0.37 41.78 -13.93
N ASP A 836 1.05 42.92 -13.72
CA ASP A 836 2.51 43.00 -13.68
C ASP A 836 3.07 42.38 -12.38
N VAL A 837 2.98 41.06 -12.27
CA VAL A 837 3.39 40.29 -11.08
C VAL A 837 4.86 40.56 -10.76
N HIS A 838 5.76 40.49 -11.74
CA HIS A 838 7.19 40.72 -11.54
C HIS A 838 7.49 42.16 -11.11
N GLY A 839 6.88 43.16 -11.75
CA GLY A 839 7.15 44.57 -11.43
C GLY A 839 6.68 44.98 -10.04
N ILE A 840 5.52 44.47 -9.61
CA ILE A 840 4.99 44.71 -8.25
C ILE A 840 5.87 44.01 -7.21
N LEU A 841 6.17 42.72 -7.39
CA LEU A 841 6.99 41.97 -6.42
C LEU A 841 8.43 42.50 -6.32
N ALA A 842 9.01 42.97 -7.43
CA ALA A 842 10.34 43.59 -7.44
C ALA A 842 10.38 44.96 -6.74
N ALA A 843 9.22 45.57 -6.46
CA ALA A 843 9.13 46.80 -5.67
C ALA A 843 9.01 46.55 -4.16
N LEU A 844 8.83 45.29 -3.75
CA LEU A 844 8.77 44.89 -2.36
C LEU A 844 10.15 44.47 -1.83
N PRO A 845 10.36 44.50 -0.50
CA PRO A 845 11.57 43.97 0.12
C PRO A 845 11.89 42.52 -0.30
N PRO A 846 13.16 42.16 -0.50
CA PRO A 846 13.55 40.79 -0.81
C PRO A 846 13.35 39.86 0.40
N GLY A 847 13.02 38.60 0.13
CA GLY A 847 12.89 37.56 1.17
C GLY A 847 11.54 37.50 1.88
N LEU A 848 10.56 38.30 1.45
CA LEU A 848 9.19 38.21 1.97
C LEU A 848 8.50 36.90 1.54
N PRO A 849 7.71 36.27 2.42
CA PRO A 849 6.83 35.18 2.03
C PRO A 849 5.76 35.64 1.03
N TYR A 850 5.42 34.77 0.09
CA TYR A 850 4.35 34.98 -0.89
C TYR A 850 3.17 34.07 -0.56
N ALA A 851 2.07 34.66 -0.10
CA ALA A 851 0.82 33.95 0.11
C ALA A 851 0.03 33.90 -1.20
N LEU A 852 -0.25 32.69 -1.68
CA LEU A 852 -1.00 32.49 -2.91
C LEU A 852 -2.49 32.60 -2.59
N GLU A 853 -3.11 33.72 -2.92
CA GLU A 853 -4.54 33.99 -2.78
C GLU A 853 -5.23 34.02 -4.15
N ILE A 854 -5.76 32.88 -4.57
CA ILE A 854 -6.24 32.63 -5.94
C ILE A 854 -7.58 31.90 -5.90
N PRO A 855 -8.68 32.51 -5.42
CA PRO A 855 -9.98 31.87 -5.51
C PRO A 855 -10.42 31.73 -6.98
N ARG A 856 -10.63 30.48 -7.41
CA ARG A 856 -11.06 30.12 -8.77
C ARG A 856 -12.14 29.04 -8.74
N ALA A 857 -13.38 29.44 -8.46
CA ALA A 857 -14.46 28.52 -8.06
C ALA A 857 -14.74 27.40 -9.07
N THR A 858 -14.81 27.74 -10.36
CA THR A 858 -15.05 26.74 -11.42
C THR A 858 -13.95 25.68 -11.49
N LEU A 859 -12.68 26.08 -11.36
CA LEU A 859 -11.56 25.15 -11.39
C LEU A 859 -11.54 24.28 -10.13
N ILE A 860 -11.75 24.89 -8.96
CA ILE A 860 -11.83 24.17 -7.69
C ILE A 860 -12.94 23.11 -7.72
N ALA A 861 -14.10 23.41 -8.32
CA ALA A 861 -15.18 22.44 -8.48
C ALA A 861 -14.82 21.26 -9.39
N GLN A 862 -13.91 21.46 -10.36
CA GLN A 862 -13.48 20.43 -11.30
C GLN A 862 -12.36 19.53 -10.75
N VAL A 863 -11.39 20.11 -10.05
CA VAL A 863 -10.17 19.38 -9.62
C VAL A 863 -10.07 19.16 -8.11
N GLY A 864 -10.88 19.85 -7.31
CA GLY A 864 -10.83 19.83 -5.85
C GLY A 864 -9.79 20.78 -5.26
N GLY A 865 -10.00 21.18 -4.00
CA GLY A 865 -9.16 22.18 -3.32
C GLY A 865 -7.69 21.78 -3.13
N LYS A 866 -7.41 20.49 -2.91
CA LYS A 866 -6.03 20.00 -2.75
C LYS A 866 -5.22 20.12 -4.04
N GLU A 867 -5.81 19.68 -5.15
CA GLU A 867 -5.14 19.75 -6.46
C GLU A 867 -5.03 21.21 -6.92
N HIS A 868 -6.02 22.04 -6.63
CA HIS A 868 -5.95 23.47 -6.91
C HIS A 868 -4.78 24.16 -6.17
N ALA A 869 -4.56 23.84 -4.90
CA ALA A 869 -3.39 24.33 -4.14
C ALA A 869 -2.06 23.87 -4.77
N ARG A 870 -1.97 22.61 -5.20
CA ARG A 870 -0.78 22.08 -5.89
C ARG A 870 -0.51 22.82 -7.21
N LEU A 871 -1.55 23.07 -8.00
CA LEU A 871 -1.45 23.81 -9.26
C LEU A 871 -1.01 25.27 -9.02
N ALA A 872 -1.55 25.92 -7.99
CA ALA A 872 -1.21 27.30 -7.64
C ALA A 872 0.28 27.49 -7.35
N ILE A 873 0.88 26.69 -6.45
CA ILE A 873 2.31 26.80 -6.14
C ILE A 873 3.20 26.38 -7.30
N THR A 874 2.76 25.42 -8.11
CA THR A 874 3.50 25.01 -9.32
C THR A 874 3.57 26.16 -10.32
N ALA A 875 2.44 26.80 -10.60
CA ALA A 875 2.37 27.94 -11.52
C ALA A 875 3.16 29.14 -11.00
N ALA A 876 3.03 29.47 -9.71
CA ALA A 876 3.79 30.55 -9.08
C ALA A 876 5.31 30.33 -9.17
N ARG A 877 5.81 29.14 -8.82
CA ARG A 877 7.23 28.79 -8.96
C ARG A 877 7.70 28.87 -10.41
N ALA A 878 6.91 28.34 -11.34
CA ALA A 878 7.25 28.34 -12.76
C ALA A 878 7.31 29.76 -13.34
N HIS A 879 6.38 30.65 -12.94
CA HIS A 879 6.35 32.04 -13.38
C HIS A 879 7.52 32.84 -12.80
N LEU A 880 7.75 32.74 -11.49
CA LEU A 880 8.81 33.48 -10.80
C LEU A 880 10.23 33.02 -11.18
N ALA A 881 10.39 31.79 -11.66
CA ALA A 881 11.66 31.29 -12.19
C ALA A 881 12.00 31.84 -13.59
N ARG A 882 11.05 32.40 -14.34
CA ARG A 882 11.30 32.98 -15.66
C ARG A 882 11.97 34.34 -15.51
N ASN A 883 13.06 34.55 -16.24
CA ASN A 883 13.84 35.78 -16.18
C ASN A 883 13.23 36.83 -17.14
N PRO A 884 12.66 37.95 -16.66
CA PRO A 884 11.92 38.89 -17.51
C PRO A 884 12.78 39.58 -18.59
N GLN A 885 14.10 39.61 -18.42
CA GLN A 885 15.03 40.21 -19.39
C GLN A 885 15.22 39.39 -20.69
N ALA A 886 14.73 38.14 -20.75
CA ALA A 886 14.85 37.31 -21.95
C ALA A 886 13.73 37.51 -23.00
N GLU A 887 12.61 38.14 -22.63
CA GLU A 887 11.44 38.28 -23.51
C GLU A 887 11.34 39.64 -24.21
N GLY A 888 12.09 40.66 -23.76
CA GLY A 888 12.14 41.99 -24.42
C GLY A 888 12.93 42.06 -25.73
N ASN A 889 13.35 40.91 -26.28
CA ASN A 889 14.17 40.83 -27.50
C ASN A 889 13.64 39.79 -28.50
N ARG A 890 12.31 39.69 -28.62
CA ARG A 890 11.62 38.98 -29.71
C ARG A 890 10.66 39.87 -30.45
#